data_AF-A0A7R6WUK6-F1
#
_entry.id   AF-A0A7R6WUK6-F1
#
_cell.length_a   1.000
_cell.length_b   1.000
_cell.length_c   1.000
_cell.angle_alpha   90.00
_cell.angle_beta   90.00
_cell.angle_gamma   90.00
#
_symmetry.space_group_name_H-M   'P 1'
#
loop_
_entity.id
_entity.type
_entity.pdbx_description
1 polymer ?
#
loop_
_entity_poly.entity_id
_entity_poly.type
_entity_poly.pdbx_seq_one_letter_code
_entity_poly.pdbx_strand_id
1 'polypeptide(L)'
;MAGLEQYHAKRDFKKTSEPAGKVARTGKGEAGGIFVIHKHAATRLHYDLRLEHGGVLWSWAVTRGPSLDPHEKRLAVHVEDHPIDYAPFEGTIPKGEYGGGSVIVWDEGTWLPETDPAKAMKKGHISFELKGHKLHGLWHLVRLQPRAGEKRDNWLLIKSDDAAARPGEDILKDKPESVKSGLTIEEVGEGKAAKGEKPEVWHSNKPAAGKAKTTARKLDFIEPQLATLERDAPPGKDWLHEVKFDGYRMQAQIAGTDVRLLTRTGLDWTEKFDGEIVAELAALKCNDAIIDGEIVVLADSGVSSFALLQQDLSAKRTNRFLYYVFDLMRLDGKDLRGEPLVERKQALQELLGKQPENAAVRFSDHFSEPGKIMLEHACRMGLEGVVSKRADAPYRSGRGPTWVKSKCTARQEFVIGGYLPSDKTGRGLRSLLVGYYEGGKLQYAGRVGTGFSAKGATELKKKLDALTAKESPFDKAVPKGKGMVWVKPELVGEVEFRSWTSDRIVRHASFQGLREDKPAEEIVQEKPKAATGKAKPASSGAGTSAGTMTTTVKLSHPDKLLWPEEKISKQGLLEHYAQVWPRMEQFVVNRPLSLVRAPDGVGGPRFFQKHASAGMSDKIARMKDPTDGEEILFVRDFDGVAALVQYGVVEIHIWGCTIDKLEQPDQIIFDLDPDEGVDVKAVREAALDIRGKLDELSLPNFVKTSGGKGYHVLVPLKPSADWEAVKTFAHDFAKALEQGAPDRYTATLSKKARTGKIFVDYLRNGRGSTTVAPYSSRAKKGATVSMPVTWAEIEAGLAPNAFPIGDKTTLAKLAQADPWKDFFKQGKALKRG
;
A
#
# COMPACT_ATOMS: atom_id res chain seq x y z
N MET A 1 -2.15 39.26 -6.75
CA MET A 1 -2.19 40.26 -5.67
C MET A 1 -1.70 39.54 -4.43
N ALA A 2 -0.58 39.99 -3.86
CA ALA A 2 -0.10 39.53 -2.55
C ALA A 2 -0.97 40.17 -1.48
N GLY A 3 -1.56 39.39 -0.59
CA GLY A 3 -2.54 39.87 0.38
C GLY A 3 -2.36 39.21 1.73
N LEU A 4 -2.22 40.03 2.78
CA LEU A 4 -2.18 39.58 4.18
C LEU A 4 -3.58 39.36 4.77
N GLU A 5 -4.63 39.40 3.94
CA GLU A 5 -6.03 39.33 4.37
C GLU A 5 -6.34 38.03 5.10
N GLN A 6 -5.87 36.89 4.57
CA GLN A 6 -6.02 35.60 5.25
C GLN A 6 -5.16 35.51 6.52
N TYR A 7 -4.00 36.17 6.55
CA TYR A 7 -3.14 36.24 7.72
C TYR A 7 -3.85 37.00 8.85
N HIS A 8 -4.33 38.21 8.57
CA HIS A 8 -5.08 39.04 9.54
C HIS A 8 -6.39 38.39 10.00
N ALA A 9 -7.13 37.74 9.10
CA ALA A 9 -8.40 37.09 9.45
C ALA A 9 -8.24 35.89 10.42
N LYS A 10 -7.05 35.29 10.46
CA LYS A 10 -6.77 34.10 11.28
C LYS A 10 -6.17 34.41 12.65
N ARG A 11 -5.78 35.67 12.94
CA ARG A 11 -5.12 36.04 14.21
C ARG A 11 -5.92 37.08 14.98
N ASP A 12 -5.94 36.95 16.30
CA ASP A 12 -6.33 38.00 17.21
C ASP A 12 -5.08 38.68 17.80
N PHE A 13 -4.66 39.80 17.19
CA PHE A 13 -3.46 40.56 17.61
C PHE A 13 -3.58 41.22 18.99
N LYS A 14 -4.74 41.12 19.66
CA LYS A 14 -4.85 41.48 21.08
C LYS A 14 -4.38 40.36 22.01
N LYS A 15 -4.22 39.15 21.49
CA LYS A 15 -3.85 37.94 22.25
C LYS A 15 -2.50 37.38 21.82
N THR A 16 -2.22 37.33 20.53
CA THR A 16 -0.91 36.86 20.03
C THR A 16 0.13 37.97 20.05
N SER A 17 1.40 37.62 20.31
CA SER A 17 2.55 38.52 20.19
C SER A 17 3.07 38.62 18.75
N GLU A 18 2.42 37.95 17.80
CA GLU A 18 2.78 38.01 16.39
C GLU A 18 2.55 39.41 15.79
N PRO A 19 3.44 39.90 14.92
CA PRO A 19 3.28 41.20 14.29
C PRO A 19 2.16 41.19 13.25
N ALA A 20 1.22 42.13 13.37
CA ALA A 20 0.18 42.31 12.35
C ALA A 20 0.78 42.64 10.97
N GLY A 21 1.83 43.46 10.93
CA GLY A 21 2.57 43.85 9.74
C GLY A 21 1.74 44.52 8.64
N LYS A 22 2.41 45.05 7.62
CA LYS A 22 1.79 45.55 6.38
C LYS A 22 2.56 45.01 5.18
N VAL A 23 1.91 44.97 4.01
CA VAL A 23 2.63 44.68 2.75
C VAL A 23 3.67 45.78 2.55
N ALA A 24 4.95 45.40 2.49
CA ALA A 24 6.03 46.37 2.32
C ALA A 24 5.99 46.96 0.90
N ARG A 25 6.25 48.27 0.77
CA ARG A 25 6.43 48.89 -0.55
C ARG A 25 7.75 48.41 -1.13
N THR A 26 7.70 47.52 -2.11
CA THR A 26 8.91 47.12 -2.83
C THR A 26 9.37 48.23 -3.75
N GLY A 27 10.61 48.71 -3.56
CA GLY A 27 11.34 49.39 -4.62
C GLY A 27 11.57 48.41 -5.78
N LYS A 28 11.82 48.92 -7.00
CA LYS A 28 12.29 48.10 -8.13
C LYS A 28 13.70 47.56 -7.82
N GLY A 29 13.78 46.51 -7.02
CA GLY A 29 15.01 45.81 -6.65
C GLY A 29 15.18 44.50 -7.42
N GLU A 30 16.42 44.00 -7.47
CA GLU A 30 16.85 42.76 -8.15
C GLU A 30 16.06 41.51 -7.72
N ALA A 31 16.05 40.48 -8.57
CA ALA A 31 15.33 39.24 -8.30
C ALA A 31 16.00 38.46 -7.15
N GLY A 32 15.31 38.39 -6.01
CA GLY A 32 15.78 37.75 -4.77
C GLY A 32 15.18 38.44 -3.54
N GLY A 33 15.35 37.86 -2.36
CA GLY A 33 14.85 38.42 -1.11
C GLY A 33 15.36 37.68 0.13
N ILE A 34 14.84 38.02 1.30
CA ILE A 34 15.14 37.24 2.51
C ILE A 34 14.42 35.90 2.46
N PHE A 35 15.01 34.87 3.06
CA PHE A 35 14.26 33.69 3.46
C PHE A 35 14.42 33.46 4.95
N VAL A 36 13.43 32.78 5.51
CA VAL A 36 13.46 32.31 6.89
C VAL A 36 12.81 30.94 6.97
N ILE A 37 13.36 30.09 7.83
CA ILE A 37 12.77 28.82 8.21
C ILE A 37 12.44 28.88 9.69
N HIS A 38 11.14 28.92 10.01
CA HIS A 38 10.72 28.83 11.41
C HIS A 38 10.52 27.38 11.79
N LYS A 39 11.16 26.91 12.87
CA LYS A 39 10.78 25.64 13.51
C LYS A 39 9.64 25.97 14.46
N HIS A 40 8.52 25.28 14.30
CA HIS A 40 7.27 25.63 14.97
C HIS A 40 6.68 24.41 15.70
N ALA A 41 6.68 24.46 17.02
CA ALA A 41 6.12 23.48 17.94
C ALA A 41 4.64 23.78 18.22
N ALA A 42 3.83 23.80 17.16
CA ALA A 42 2.37 23.90 17.24
C ALA A 42 1.73 22.55 17.60
N THR A 43 0.51 22.28 17.11
CA THR A 43 -0.13 20.95 17.21
C THR A 43 0.79 19.82 16.73
N ARG A 44 1.61 20.08 15.70
CA ARG A 44 2.72 19.21 15.25
C ARG A 44 3.97 20.06 15.03
N LEU A 45 5.14 19.47 15.30
CA LEU A 45 6.41 20.09 14.94
C LEU A 45 6.50 20.14 13.41
N HIS A 46 6.75 21.32 12.86
CA HIS A 46 6.98 21.51 11.43
C HIS A 46 7.96 22.67 11.22
N TYR A 47 8.44 22.80 9.99
CA TYR A 47 9.36 23.86 9.60
C TYR A 47 8.69 24.70 8.52
N ASP A 48 8.40 25.97 8.80
CA ASP A 48 7.80 26.88 7.83
C ASP A 48 8.90 27.52 6.99
N LEU A 49 9.06 27.08 5.74
CA LEU A 49 9.91 27.74 4.74
C LEU A 49 9.18 28.97 4.22
N ARG A 50 9.84 30.12 4.31
CA ARG A 50 9.26 31.40 3.92
C ARG A 50 10.22 32.15 2.99
N LEU A 51 9.74 32.52 1.82
CA LEU A 51 10.51 33.23 0.78
C LEU A 51 9.90 34.61 0.57
N GLU A 52 10.69 35.66 0.71
CA GLU A 52 10.23 37.02 0.43
C GLU A 52 10.01 37.22 -1.07
N HIS A 53 8.81 37.61 -1.46
CA HIS A 53 8.50 38.06 -2.80
C HIS A 53 7.32 39.03 -2.81
N GLY A 54 7.45 40.15 -3.52
CA GLY A 54 6.35 41.09 -3.70
C GLY A 54 5.86 41.76 -2.41
N GLY A 55 6.75 41.97 -1.43
CA GLY A 55 6.45 42.67 -0.18
C GLY A 55 5.80 41.80 0.92
N VAL A 56 5.75 40.48 0.72
CA VAL A 56 5.26 39.47 1.67
C VAL A 56 6.17 38.24 1.69
N LEU A 57 5.97 37.36 2.66
CA LEU A 57 6.61 36.05 2.75
C LEU A 57 5.69 34.94 2.24
N TRP A 58 5.99 34.39 1.06
CA TRP A 58 5.35 33.16 0.59
C TRP A 58 5.75 31.99 1.49
N SER A 59 4.77 31.21 1.95
CA SER A 59 4.97 30.36 3.13
C SER A 59 4.55 28.91 2.89
N TRP A 60 5.41 27.95 3.24
CA TRP A 60 5.15 26.53 3.17
C TRP A 60 5.48 25.80 4.47
N ALA A 61 4.52 25.06 5.02
CA ALA A 61 4.73 24.17 6.15
C ALA A 61 5.36 22.85 5.68
N VAL A 62 6.65 22.65 5.98
CA VAL A 62 7.41 21.43 5.68
C VAL A 62 7.33 20.47 6.87
N THR A 63 6.48 19.46 6.74
CA THR A 63 6.05 18.61 7.88
C THR A 63 7.16 17.80 8.53
N ARG A 64 8.19 17.41 7.76
CA ARG A 64 9.37 16.68 8.24
C ARG A 64 10.66 17.50 8.16
N GLY A 65 10.54 18.82 8.00
CA GLY A 65 11.66 19.72 7.79
C GLY A 65 12.43 19.52 6.47
N PRO A 66 13.34 20.44 6.12
CA PRO A 66 14.23 20.29 4.96
C PRO A 66 15.16 19.07 5.12
N SER A 67 15.58 18.48 3.99
CA SER A 67 16.60 17.41 3.95
C SER A 67 17.76 17.86 3.08
N LEU A 68 19.00 17.54 3.47
CA LEU A 68 20.18 17.76 2.62
C LEU A 68 20.40 16.62 1.63
N ASP A 69 19.59 15.55 1.68
CA ASP A 69 19.64 14.42 0.76
C ASP A 69 18.79 14.70 -0.51
N PRO A 70 19.40 14.74 -1.71
CA PRO A 70 18.67 14.96 -2.96
C PRO A 70 17.61 13.88 -3.30
N HIS A 71 17.69 12.71 -2.68
CA HIS A 71 16.75 11.61 -2.87
C HIS A 71 15.53 11.69 -1.94
N GLU A 72 15.58 12.52 -0.89
CA GLU A 72 14.46 12.71 0.04
C GLU A 72 13.56 13.88 -0.35
N LYS A 73 12.34 13.56 -0.82
CA LYS A 73 11.32 14.56 -1.14
C LYS A 73 10.51 14.92 0.10
N ARG A 74 10.49 16.19 0.48
CA ARG A 74 9.78 16.69 1.67
C ARG A 74 8.46 17.33 1.27
N LEU A 75 7.35 16.88 1.85
CA LEU A 75 6.04 17.51 1.63
C LEU A 75 6.04 18.92 2.23
N ALA A 76 5.69 19.90 1.42
CA ALA A 76 5.62 21.31 1.75
C ALA A 76 4.19 21.81 1.44
N VAL A 77 3.40 22.13 2.45
CA VAL A 77 2.01 22.57 2.26
C VAL A 77 1.99 24.10 2.18
N HIS A 78 1.52 24.66 1.08
CA HIS A 78 1.44 26.11 0.90
C HIS A 78 0.34 26.68 1.84
N VAL A 79 0.72 27.62 2.69
CA VAL A 79 -0.14 28.29 3.68
C VAL A 79 -0.26 29.78 3.35
N GLU A 80 -1.01 30.55 4.15
CA GLU A 80 -1.17 31.98 3.91
C GLU A 80 0.16 32.75 3.94
N ASP A 81 0.26 33.81 3.14
CA ASP A 81 1.40 34.72 3.13
C ASP A 81 1.55 35.42 4.49
N HIS A 82 2.79 35.68 4.91
CA HIS A 82 3.08 36.36 6.17
C HIS A 82 3.72 37.74 5.92
N PRO A 83 3.58 38.71 6.85
CA PRO A 83 4.27 39.98 6.71
C PRO A 83 5.79 39.78 6.86
N ILE A 84 6.58 40.62 6.19
CA ILE A 84 8.05 40.59 6.31
C ILE A 84 8.48 40.81 7.77
N ASP A 85 7.73 41.64 8.52
CA ASP A 85 7.95 41.88 9.95
C ASP A 85 7.84 40.60 10.81
N TYR A 86 7.25 39.52 10.28
CA TYR A 86 7.21 38.22 10.92
C TYR A 86 8.53 37.44 10.84
N ALA A 87 9.40 37.75 9.86
CA ALA A 87 10.65 37.03 9.66
C ALA A 87 11.55 36.91 10.91
N PRO A 88 11.71 37.95 11.76
CA PRO A 88 12.54 37.86 12.95
C PRO A 88 11.84 37.24 14.17
N PHE A 89 10.59 36.77 14.07
CA PHE A 89 9.79 36.39 15.24
C PHE A 89 10.26 35.09 15.91
N GLU A 90 10.56 35.16 17.21
CA GLU A 90 10.73 34.02 18.10
C GLU A 90 9.89 34.21 19.35
N GLY A 91 9.26 33.14 19.83
CA GLY A 91 8.46 33.21 21.05
C GLY A 91 7.40 32.12 21.12
N THR A 92 6.51 32.26 22.10
CA THR A 92 5.40 31.31 22.30
C THR A 92 4.07 31.99 21.99
N ILE A 93 3.38 31.47 20.97
CA ILE A 93 2.03 31.89 20.60
C ILE A 93 1.04 31.25 21.60
N PRO A 94 0.14 32.02 22.23
CA PRO A 94 -0.75 31.51 23.27
C PRO A 94 -1.60 30.32 22.83
N LYS A 95 -1.82 29.40 23.77
CA LYS A 95 -2.63 28.21 23.54
C LYS A 95 -4.07 28.59 23.23
N GLY A 96 -4.59 28.10 22.09
CA GLY A 96 -5.94 28.39 21.61
C GLY A 96 -5.98 29.42 20.47
N GLU A 97 -4.90 30.16 20.26
CA GLU A 97 -4.72 31.01 19.08
C GLU A 97 -4.28 30.17 17.87
N TYR A 98 -4.56 30.67 16.66
CA TYR A 98 -4.16 30.00 15.42
C TYR A 98 -2.63 29.94 15.33
N GLY A 99 -2.08 28.72 15.29
CA GLY A 99 -0.63 28.52 15.39
C GLY A 99 -0.09 28.54 16.82
N GLY A 100 -0.93 28.33 17.84
CA GLY A 100 -0.47 28.24 19.23
C GLY A 100 0.63 27.20 19.44
N GLY A 101 1.76 27.63 19.99
CA GLY A 101 3.00 26.86 20.10
C GLY A 101 4.25 27.74 20.14
N SER A 102 5.39 27.12 20.40
CA SER A 102 6.68 27.83 20.41
C SER A 102 7.26 27.89 19.01
N VAL A 103 7.85 29.02 18.65
CA VAL A 103 8.40 29.32 17.33
C VAL A 103 9.82 29.82 17.53
N ILE A 104 10.75 29.26 16.75
CA ILE A 104 12.13 29.76 16.63
C ILE A 104 12.50 29.97 15.17
N VAL A 105 13.41 30.91 14.91
CA VAL A 105 14.08 31.13 13.63
C VAL A 105 15.19 30.07 13.51
N TRP A 106 14.85 28.94 12.89
CA TRP A 106 15.76 27.80 12.76
C TRP A 106 16.84 28.04 11.70
N ASP A 107 16.54 28.78 10.64
CA ASP A 107 17.53 29.26 9.67
C ASP A 107 17.04 30.56 9.03
N GLU A 108 17.95 31.42 8.60
CA GLU A 108 17.64 32.65 7.86
C GLU A 108 18.76 33.00 6.90
N GLY A 109 18.46 33.82 5.89
CA GLY A 109 19.45 34.28 4.94
C GLY A 109 18.82 34.89 3.70
N THR A 110 19.50 34.74 2.56
CA THR A 110 18.99 35.23 1.26
C THR A 110 18.66 34.07 0.33
N TRP A 111 17.62 34.26 -0.48
CA TRP A 111 17.29 33.33 -1.54
C TRP A 111 17.39 34.02 -2.91
N LEU A 112 17.89 33.26 -3.90
CA LEU A 112 18.09 33.73 -5.26
C LEU A 112 17.30 32.84 -6.22
N PRO A 113 16.22 33.34 -6.83
CA PRO A 113 15.46 32.57 -7.82
C PRO A 113 16.24 32.42 -9.13
N GLU A 114 16.21 31.23 -9.74
CA GLU A 114 16.82 31.02 -11.07
C GLU A 114 16.01 31.67 -12.21
N THR A 115 14.70 31.84 -12.00
CA THR A 115 13.78 32.42 -12.98
C THR A 115 12.77 33.33 -12.29
N ASP A 116 12.00 34.11 -13.05
CA ASP A 116 10.96 34.98 -12.49
C ASP A 116 10.03 34.23 -11.50
N PRO A 117 10.05 34.60 -10.20
CA PRO A 117 9.34 33.83 -9.17
C PRO A 117 7.83 33.76 -9.39
N ALA A 118 7.20 34.82 -9.87
CA ALA A 118 5.76 34.87 -10.09
C ALA A 118 5.34 33.90 -11.20
N LYS A 119 6.09 33.84 -12.31
CA LYS A 119 5.88 32.85 -13.37
C LYS A 119 6.16 31.43 -12.90
N ALA A 120 7.23 31.22 -12.13
CA ALA A 120 7.61 29.93 -11.55
C ALA A 120 6.52 29.39 -10.60
N MET A 121 5.99 30.26 -9.73
CA MET A 121 4.88 29.97 -8.82
C MET A 121 3.63 29.53 -9.58
N LYS A 122 3.26 30.23 -10.67
CA LYS A 122 2.11 29.87 -11.52
C LYS A 122 2.32 28.55 -12.28
N LYS A 123 3.55 28.28 -12.73
CA LYS A 123 3.92 27.02 -13.40
C LYS A 123 3.93 25.82 -12.44
N GLY A 124 4.04 26.07 -11.14
CA GLY A 124 4.13 25.02 -10.12
C GLY A 124 5.54 24.43 -10.00
N HIS A 125 6.57 25.17 -10.38
CA HIS A 125 7.95 24.76 -10.18
C HIS A 125 8.84 25.99 -9.96
N ILE A 126 9.42 26.12 -8.77
CA ILE A 126 10.35 27.19 -8.38
C ILE A 126 11.71 26.56 -8.10
N SER A 127 12.74 26.99 -8.82
CA SER A 127 14.14 26.62 -8.58
C SER A 127 14.89 27.84 -8.05
N PHE A 128 15.63 27.65 -6.96
CA PHE A 128 16.28 28.75 -6.25
C PHE A 128 17.51 28.28 -5.46
N GLU A 129 18.43 29.19 -5.24
CA GLU A 129 19.58 29.01 -4.34
C GLU A 129 19.25 29.59 -2.95
N LEU A 130 19.61 28.88 -1.89
CA LEU A 130 19.59 29.38 -0.52
C LEU A 130 21.02 29.68 -0.06
N LYS A 131 21.18 30.83 0.60
CA LYS A 131 22.41 31.26 1.28
C LYS A 131 22.06 31.56 2.73
N GLY A 132 21.91 30.50 3.52
CA GLY A 132 21.53 30.55 4.94
C GLY A 132 22.69 30.35 5.90
N HIS A 133 22.39 30.21 7.19
CA HIS A 133 23.38 29.73 8.16
C HIS A 133 23.49 28.20 8.11
N LYS A 134 22.37 27.50 7.89
CA LYS A 134 22.30 26.03 7.86
C LYS A 134 22.12 25.48 6.45
N LEU A 135 21.19 26.03 5.68
CA LEU A 135 20.88 25.57 4.34
C LEU A 135 21.64 26.38 3.27
N HIS A 136 22.26 25.66 2.35
CA HIS A 136 23.06 26.20 1.26
C HIS A 136 22.72 25.51 -0.08
N GLY A 137 23.08 26.17 -1.18
CA GLY A 137 23.00 25.61 -2.53
C GLY A 137 21.60 25.64 -3.12
N LEU A 138 21.38 24.82 -4.15
CA LEU A 138 20.19 24.81 -4.99
C LEU A 138 19.08 23.91 -4.43
N TRP A 139 17.84 24.39 -4.56
CA TRP A 139 16.61 23.77 -4.07
C TRP A 139 15.47 23.92 -5.07
N HIS A 140 14.51 23.02 -5.00
CA HIS A 140 13.30 23.03 -5.83
C HIS A 140 12.02 22.93 -4.97
N LEU A 141 11.03 23.76 -5.31
CA LEU A 141 9.63 23.60 -4.89
C LEU A 141 8.80 23.16 -6.10
N VAL A 142 8.20 21.97 -6.04
CA VAL A 142 7.39 21.39 -7.13
C VAL A 142 5.95 21.15 -6.68
N ARG A 143 4.98 21.80 -7.33
CA ARG A 143 3.54 21.69 -7.02
C ARG A 143 2.99 20.34 -7.50
N LEU A 144 2.27 19.66 -6.63
CA LEU A 144 1.55 18.43 -6.96
C LEU A 144 0.23 18.77 -7.65
N GLN A 145 -0.20 17.91 -8.57
CA GLN A 145 -1.52 18.04 -9.19
C GLN A 145 -2.60 17.78 -8.13
N PRO A 146 -3.54 18.73 -7.90
CA PRO A 146 -4.58 18.57 -6.90
C PRO A 146 -5.55 17.44 -7.29
N ARG A 147 -5.87 16.55 -6.34
CA ARG A 147 -6.86 15.50 -6.55
C ARG A 147 -8.27 16.09 -6.44
N ALA A 148 -9.25 15.46 -7.11
CA ALA A 148 -10.62 15.97 -7.12
C ALA A 148 -11.22 16.07 -5.69
N GLY A 149 -11.46 17.30 -5.22
CA GLY A 149 -11.97 17.61 -3.88
C GLY A 149 -10.92 18.05 -2.86
N GLU A 150 -9.64 18.03 -3.24
CA GLU A 150 -8.53 18.51 -2.41
C GLU A 150 -8.50 20.04 -2.40
N LYS A 151 -8.66 20.65 -1.22
CA LYS A 151 -8.65 22.11 -1.03
C LYS A 151 -7.26 22.70 -0.75
N ARG A 152 -6.23 21.87 -0.61
CA ARG A 152 -4.89 22.26 -0.14
C ARG A 152 -3.88 22.26 -1.28
N ASP A 153 -3.09 23.34 -1.37
CA ASP A 153 -2.07 23.53 -2.40
C ASP A 153 -0.76 22.85 -1.96
N ASN A 154 -0.57 21.59 -2.36
CA ASN A 154 0.52 20.74 -1.91
C ASN A 154 1.74 20.83 -2.84
N TRP A 155 2.93 20.99 -2.25
CA TRP A 155 4.22 21.08 -2.92
C TRP A 155 5.22 20.07 -2.36
N LEU A 156 6.31 19.84 -3.09
CA LEU A 156 7.48 19.10 -2.63
C LEU A 156 8.68 20.04 -2.58
N LEU A 157 9.33 20.11 -1.43
CA LEU A 157 10.67 20.69 -1.26
C LEU A 157 11.72 19.60 -1.49
N ILE A 158 12.68 19.87 -2.39
CA ILE A 158 13.68 18.92 -2.85
C ILE A 158 15.05 19.61 -2.89
N LYS A 159 16.07 18.99 -2.30
CA LYS A 159 17.47 19.44 -2.42
C LYS A 159 18.03 19.03 -3.78
N SER A 160 18.76 19.93 -4.45
CA SER A 160 19.49 19.58 -5.67
C SER A 160 20.76 18.79 -5.35
N ASP A 161 21.14 17.90 -6.25
CA ASP A 161 22.42 17.18 -6.20
C ASP A 161 23.57 18.12 -6.60
N ASP A 162 24.04 18.92 -5.64
CA ASP A 162 25.11 19.91 -5.79
C ASP A 162 26.15 19.79 -4.66
N ALA A 163 27.15 20.67 -4.64
CA ALA A 163 28.23 20.64 -3.64
C ALA A 163 27.78 20.81 -2.19
N ALA A 164 26.57 21.31 -1.93
CA ALA A 164 25.98 21.45 -0.60
C ALA A 164 25.07 20.27 -0.21
N ALA A 165 24.84 19.30 -1.10
CA ALA A 165 24.11 18.07 -0.78
C ALA A 165 24.90 17.18 0.18
N ARG A 166 24.21 16.58 1.16
CA ARG A 166 24.78 15.69 2.17
C ARG A 166 23.85 14.47 2.37
N PRO A 167 23.88 13.48 1.48
CA PRO A 167 23.07 12.28 1.62
C PRO A 167 23.38 11.55 2.94
N GLY A 168 22.34 11.18 3.69
CA GLY A 168 22.45 10.51 4.98
C GLY A 168 22.73 11.39 6.21
N GLU A 169 22.92 12.71 6.05
CA GLU A 169 23.06 13.65 7.17
C GLU A 169 21.68 14.19 7.63
N ASP A 170 21.46 14.31 8.95
CA ASP A 170 20.19 14.80 9.52
C ASP A 170 20.39 16.16 10.18
N ILE A 171 20.45 17.19 9.34
CA ILE A 171 20.67 18.60 9.75
C ILE A 171 19.69 19.10 10.81
N LEU A 172 18.49 18.49 10.92
CA LEU A 172 17.47 18.86 11.89
C LEU A 172 17.84 18.41 13.31
N LYS A 173 18.58 17.29 13.42
CA LYS A 173 19.15 16.80 14.69
C LYS A 173 20.50 17.43 14.99
N ASP A 174 21.31 17.64 13.96
CA ASP A 174 22.69 18.12 14.13
C ASP A 174 22.74 19.62 14.48
N LYS A 175 21.74 20.40 14.04
CA LYS A 175 21.63 21.84 14.33
C LYS A 175 20.20 22.24 14.71
N PRO A 176 19.67 21.84 15.89
CA PRO A 176 18.28 22.07 16.26
C PRO A 176 17.98 23.50 16.78
N GLU A 177 19.01 24.23 17.22
CA GLU A 177 18.92 25.57 17.83
C GLU A 177 18.53 26.69 16.85
N SER A 178 18.04 27.81 17.38
CA SER A 178 17.84 29.04 16.64
C SER A 178 19.16 29.64 16.14
N VAL A 179 19.17 30.20 14.92
CA VAL A 179 20.31 30.99 14.41
C VAL A 179 20.37 32.40 15.01
N LYS A 180 19.28 32.85 15.67
CA LYS A 180 19.20 34.14 16.35
C LYS A 180 19.49 34.05 17.84
N SER A 181 18.69 33.30 18.58
CA SER A 181 18.79 33.22 20.04
C SER A 181 19.79 32.16 20.50
N GLY A 182 20.15 31.20 19.64
CA GLY A 182 20.91 30.02 20.02
C GLY A 182 20.14 29.03 20.90
N LEU A 183 18.85 29.28 21.14
CA LEU A 183 17.99 28.44 21.99
C LEU A 183 17.33 27.32 21.18
N THR A 184 17.04 26.21 21.83
CA THR A 184 16.16 25.20 21.23
C THR A 184 14.68 25.60 21.33
N ILE A 185 13.82 24.91 20.58
CA ILE A 185 12.40 25.21 20.59
C ILE A 185 11.72 24.84 21.92
N GLU A 186 12.27 23.85 22.60
CA GLU A 186 11.87 23.44 23.95
C GLU A 186 12.19 24.55 24.96
N GLU A 187 13.37 25.15 24.88
CA GLU A 187 13.79 26.24 25.75
C GLU A 187 12.93 27.50 25.59
N VAL A 188 12.55 27.85 24.37
CA VAL A 188 11.61 28.95 24.11
C VAL A 188 10.19 28.61 24.62
N GLY A 189 9.79 27.34 24.58
CA GLY A 189 8.53 26.87 25.16
C GLY A 189 8.49 26.86 26.69
N GLU A 190 9.64 26.72 27.33
CA GLU A 190 9.82 26.91 28.78
C GLU A 190 9.87 28.39 29.18
N GLY A 191 9.81 29.32 28.21
CA GLY A 191 9.84 30.76 28.45
C GLY A 191 11.24 31.33 28.62
N LYS A 192 12.30 30.61 28.21
CA LYS A 192 13.65 31.19 28.14
C LYS A 192 13.70 32.19 26.98
N ALA A 193 14.27 33.37 27.24
CA ALA A 193 14.57 34.37 26.24
C ALA A 193 16.09 34.46 26.05
N ALA A 194 16.54 34.82 24.85
CA ALA A 194 17.94 35.17 24.62
C ALA A 194 18.34 36.32 25.57
N LYS A 195 19.61 36.38 25.98
CA LYS A 195 20.10 37.38 26.95
C LYS A 195 19.64 38.80 26.60
N GLY A 196 18.63 39.26 27.34
CA GLY A 196 18.20 40.66 27.40
C GLY A 196 16.95 41.01 26.60
N GLU A 197 15.79 40.51 26.99
CA GLU A 197 14.52 41.28 27.09
C GLU A 197 13.40 40.37 27.67
N LYS A 198 12.64 40.89 28.65
CA LYS A 198 11.58 40.17 29.38
C LYS A 198 10.21 40.43 28.73
N PRO A 199 9.35 39.41 28.55
CA PRO A 199 7.91 39.63 28.48
C PRO A 199 7.30 39.46 29.88
N GLU A 200 6.69 40.53 30.39
CA GLU A 200 5.78 40.45 31.53
C GLU A 200 4.51 39.68 31.13
N VAL A 201 4.20 38.60 31.84
CA VAL A 201 2.88 37.96 31.76
C VAL A 201 2.21 38.06 33.13
N TRP A 202 1.10 38.80 33.11
CA TRP A 202 0.16 39.07 34.19
C TRP A 202 -0.30 37.80 34.92
N HIS A 203 -0.06 37.74 36.23
CA HIS A 203 -0.57 36.68 37.11
C HIS A 203 -1.89 37.11 37.76
N SER A 204 -2.91 36.24 37.72
CA SER A 204 -3.95 36.24 38.74
C SER A 204 -4.12 34.85 39.33
N ASN A 205 -3.42 34.61 40.43
CA ASN A 205 -3.69 33.53 41.38
C ASN A 205 -4.83 33.94 42.31
N LYS A 206 -5.90 33.12 42.41
CA LYS A 206 -6.35 32.57 43.69
C LYS A 206 -7.34 31.39 43.50
N PRO A 207 -7.33 30.40 44.41
CA PRO A 207 -7.83 29.06 44.16
C PRO A 207 -9.25 28.84 44.69
N ALA A 208 -9.93 27.83 44.16
CA ALA A 208 -11.00 27.15 44.88
C ALA A 208 -10.80 25.64 44.75
N ALA A 209 -10.21 25.05 45.79
CA ALA A 209 -10.27 23.62 46.04
C ALA A 209 -11.73 23.26 46.35
N GLY A 210 -12.42 22.68 45.38
CA GLY A 210 -13.67 21.96 45.56
C GLY A 210 -13.42 20.48 45.31
N LYS A 211 -13.07 19.72 46.35
CA LYS A 211 -13.22 18.27 46.34
C LYS A 211 -14.71 17.95 46.29
N ALA A 212 -15.26 17.79 45.09
CA ALA A 212 -16.50 17.06 44.92
C ALA A 212 -16.15 15.56 44.92
N LYS A 213 -16.33 14.90 46.08
CA LYS A 213 -16.59 13.47 46.13
C LYS A 213 -17.98 13.24 45.51
N THR A 214 -18.06 13.16 44.19
CA THR A 214 -19.16 12.43 43.56
C THR A 214 -18.85 10.96 43.73
N THR A 215 -19.67 10.25 44.50
CA THR A 215 -19.79 8.80 44.39
C THR A 215 -19.93 8.48 42.89
N ALA A 216 -18.92 7.82 42.31
CA ALA A 216 -18.90 7.53 40.88
C ALA A 216 -20.17 6.75 40.53
N ARG A 217 -21.09 7.40 39.82
CA ARG A 217 -22.29 6.75 39.33
C ARG A 217 -21.83 5.71 38.32
N LYS A 218 -22.02 4.43 38.64
CA LYS A 218 -21.66 3.32 37.75
C LYS A 218 -22.35 3.55 36.39
N LEU A 219 -21.55 3.79 35.35
CA LEU A 219 -22.06 3.95 34.00
C LEU A 219 -22.62 2.61 33.51
N ASP A 220 -23.78 2.65 32.87
CA ASP A 220 -24.41 1.47 32.30
C ASP A 220 -23.60 0.94 31.12
N PHE A 221 -23.47 -0.39 31.03
CA PHE A 221 -22.80 -1.03 29.91
C PHE A 221 -23.60 -0.84 28.62
N ILE A 222 -22.92 -0.44 27.55
CA ILE A 222 -23.52 -0.30 26.23
C ILE A 222 -23.11 -1.49 25.37
N GLU A 223 -24.05 -2.29 24.89
CA GLU A 223 -23.73 -3.41 24.01
C GLU A 223 -23.04 -2.91 22.72
N PRO A 224 -21.91 -3.52 22.28
CA PRO A 224 -21.17 -3.04 21.13
C PRO A 224 -21.93 -3.11 19.81
N GLN A 225 -21.65 -2.17 18.91
CA GLN A 225 -22.05 -2.25 17.50
C GLN A 225 -21.15 -3.24 16.74
N LEU A 226 -21.77 -4.23 16.09
CA LEU A 226 -21.08 -5.34 15.44
C LEU A 226 -21.03 -5.18 13.91
N ALA A 227 -19.84 -5.38 13.35
CA ALA A 227 -19.60 -5.26 11.91
C ALA A 227 -20.06 -6.50 11.12
N THR A 228 -20.74 -6.28 10.00
CA THR A 228 -21.16 -7.33 9.05
C THR A 228 -19.98 -7.73 8.14
N LEU A 229 -19.78 -9.03 7.92
CA LEU A 229 -18.70 -9.51 7.03
C LEU A 229 -19.10 -9.31 5.56
N GLU A 230 -18.27 -8.58 4.82
CA GLU A 230 -18.38 -8.43 3.37
C GLU A 230 -17.06 -8.78 2.70
N ARG A 231 -17.14 -9.31 1.47
CA ARG A 231 -15.94 -9.71 0.71
C ARG A 231 -15.04 -8.51 0.41
N ASP A 232 -15.66 -7.40 -0.01
CA ASP A 232 -14.98 -6.19 -0.43
C ASP A 232 -15.38 -5.05 0.51
N ALA A 233 -14.43 -4.18 0.84
CA ALA A 233 -14.74 -2.97 1.60
C ALA A 233 -15.58 -2.03 0.71
N PRO A 234 -16.70 -1.46 1.23
CA PRO A 234 -17.66 -0.70 0.45
C PRO A 234 -17.01 0.53 -0.21
N PRO A 235 -17.39 0.89 -1.45
CA PRO A 235 -16.96 2.11 -2.08
C PRO A 235 -17.83 3.31 -1.66
N GLY A 236 -17.27 4.53 -1.74
CA GLY A 236 -18.04 5.78 -1.59
C GLY A 236 -17.48 6.69 -0.51
N LYS A 237 -17.72 8.00 -0.64
CA LYS A 237 -17.20 9.02 0.27
C LYS A 237 -17.91 9.05 1.63
N ASP A 238 -19.06 8.37 1.72
CA ASP A 238 -19.88 8.27 2.94
C ASP A 238 -19.36 7.17 3.89
N TRP A 239 -18.25 6.51 3.54
CA TRP A 239 -17.62 5.46 4.33
C TRP A 239 -16.24 5.90 4.83
N LEU A 240 -16.01 5.67 6.12
CA LEU A 240 -14.70 5.81 6.76
C LEU A 240 -14.09 4.42 6.91
N HIS A 241 -12.87 4.24 6.42
CA HIS A 241 -12.15 2.97 6.45
C HIS A 241 -11.07 3.00 7.52
N GLU A 242 -11.14 2.08 8.48
CA GLU A 242 -10.17 1.94 9.56
C GLU A 242 -9.46 0.59 9.44
N VAL A 243 -8.23 0.53 9.95
CA VAL A 243 -7.50 -0.73 10.09
C VAL A 243 -8.32 -1.66 10.99
N LYS A 244 -8.52 -2.90 10.56
CA LYS A 244 -9.06 -3.91 11.45
C LYS A 244 -7.92 -4.47 12.30
N PHE A 245 -8.03 -4.23 13.60
CA PHE A 245 -7.11 -4.74 14.60
C PHE A 245 -7.38 -6.23 14.91
N ASP A 246 -6.36 -6.86 15.50
CA ASP A 246 -6.38 -8.25 15.95
C ASP A 246 -6.12 -8.32 17.47
N GLY A 247 -7.17 -8.07 18.25
CA GLY A 247 -7.11 -8.01 19.71
C GLY A 247 -8.45 -8.16 20.44
N TYR A 248 -8.50 -7.68 21.67
CA TYR A 248 -9.71 -7.72 22.52
C TYR A 248 -10.49 -6.42 22.39
N ARG A 249 -11.76 -6.52 21.95
CA ARG A 249 -12.65 -5.36 21.93
C ARG A 249 -13.05 -5.00 23.36
N MET A 250 -12.78 -3.76 23.74
CA MET A 250 -13.00 -3.24 25.08
C MET A 250 -13.85 -1.96 25.04
N GLN A 251 -14.63 -1.78 26.09
CA GLN A 251 -15.33 -0.54 26.40
C GLN A 251 -14.69 0.07 27.63
N ALA A 252 -14.06 1.23 27.47
CA ALA A 252 -13.55 2.01 28.59
C ALA A 252 -14.69 2.88 29.13
N GLN A 253 -14.97 2.76 30.43
CA GLN A 253 -15.88 3.62 31.16
C GLN A 253 -15.08 4.46 32.14
N ILE A 254 -15.21 5.78 32.04
CA ILE A 254 -14.52 6.75 32.88
C ILE A 254 -15.56 7.50 33.70
N ALA A 255 -15.38 7.56 35.02
CA ALA A 255 -16.20 8.35 35.94
C ALA A 255 -15.28 9.08 36.92
N GLY A 256 -14.96 10.34 36.62
CA GLY A 256 -13.86 11.06 37.25
C GLY A 256 -12.53 10.37 36.96
N THR A 257 -11.85 9.87 37.99
CA THR A 257 -10.60 9.11 37.85
C THR A 257 -10.81 7.59 37.90
N ASP A 258 -12.04 7.12 38.10
CA ASP A 258 -12.36 5.69 38.10
C ASP A 258 -12.51 5.19 36.66
N VAL A 259 -11.75 4.15 36.32
CA VAL A 259 -11.70 3.59 34.96
C VAL A 259 -12.06 2.12 35.04
N ARG A 260 -13.00 1.70 34.19
CA ARG A 260 -13.32 0.29 33.99
C ARG A 260 -13.15 -0.11 32.53
N LEU A 261 -12.46 -1.21 32.29
CA LEU A 261 -12.30 -1.82 30.98
C LEU A 261 -13.20 -3.05 30.90
N LEU A 262 -14.34 -2.88 30.21
CA LEU A 262 -15.35 -3.94 30.06
C LEU A 262 -15.16 -4.66 28.73
N THR A 263 -15.19 -5.98 28.75
CA THR A 263 -15.19 -6.81 27.54
C THR A 263 -16.47 -6.60 26.72
N ARG A 264 -16.51 -7.20 25.52
CA ARG A 264 -17.69 -7.22 24.65
C ARG A 264 -19.00 -7.66 25.34
N THR A 265 -18.94 -8.50 26.38
CA THR A 265 -20.12 -8.99 27.12
C THR A 265 -20.32 -8.29 28.47
N GLY A 266 -19.52 -7.26 28.77
CA GLY A 266 -19.63 -6.49 30.01
C GLY A 266 -18.83 -7.02 31.19
N LEU A 267 -18.00 -8.06 31.01
CA LEU A 267 -17.08 -8.53 32.06
C LEU A 267 -15.99 -7.49 32.32
N ASP A 268 -15.73 -7.19 33.60
CA ASP A 268 -14.71 -6.25 34.00
C ASP A 268 -13.32 -6.90 33.96
N TRP A 269 -12.46 -6.45 33.03
CA TRP A 269 -11.09 -6.92 32.85
C TRP A 269 -10.08 -5.81 33.16
N THR A 270 -10.44 -4.82 33.97
CA THR A 270 -9.56 -3.70 34.35
C THR A 270 -8.24 -4.20 34.92
N GLU A 271 -8.28 -5.13 35.88
CA GLU A 271 -7.07 -5.71 36.50
C GLU A 271 -6.16 -6.46 35.51
N LYS A 272 -6.71 -6.99 34.41
CA LYS A 272 -5.93 -7.72 33.41
C LYS A 272 -5.12 -6.81 32.50
N PHE A 273 -5.54 -5.55 32.34
CA PHE A 273 -4.92 -4.53 31.50
C PHE A 273 -4.48 -3.30 32.31
N ASP A 274 -4.30 -3.49 33.61
CA ASP A 274 -3.86 -2.43 34.52
C ASP A 274 -2.46 -1.91 34.14
N GLY A 275 -2.15 -0.68 34.53
CA GLY A 275 -0.93 0.03 34.15
C GLY A 275 -1.20 1.23 33.24
N GLU A 276 -0.42 1.35 32.15
CA GLU A 276 -0.37 2.58 31.33
C GLU A 276 -1.72 2.92 30.68
N ILE A 277 -2.47 1.93 30.20
CA ILE A 277 -3.81 2.15 29.60
C ILE A 277 -4.76 2.79 30.61
N VAL A 278 -4.86 2.21 31.81
CA VAL A 278 -5.75 2.71 32.87
C VAL A 278 -5.31 4.09 33.35
N ALA A 279 -4.00 4.30 33.52
CA ALA A 279 -3.44 5.58 33.92
C ALA A 279 -3.72 6.70 32.90
N GLU A 280 -3.55 6.44 31.60
CA GLU A 280 -3.85 7.42 30.55
C GLU A 280 -5.34 7.73 30.44
N LEU A 281 -6.21 6.72 30.56
CA LEU A 281 -7.67 6.92 30.57
C LEU A 281 -8.10 7.75 31.79
N ALA A 282 -7.53 7.48 32.97
CA ALA A 282 -7.84 8.22 34.19
C ALA A 282 -7.36 9.68 34.15
N ALA A 283 -6.36 9.98 33.29
CA ALA A 283 -5.83 11.33 33.09
C ALA A 283 -6.62 12.15 32.06
N LEU A 284 -7.59 11.56 31.35
CA LEU A 284 -8.43 12.28 30.40
C LEU A 284 -9.26 13.34 31.11
N LYS A 285 -9.31 14.53 30.51
CA LYS A 285 -10.00 15.69 31.08
C LYS A 285 -11.50 15.62 30.78
N CYS A 286 -12.21 14.75 31.49
CA CYS A 286 -13.67 14.62 31.44
C CYS A 286 -14.23 14.23 32.81
N ASN A 287 -15.50 14.56 33.05
CA ASN A 287 -16.27 14.09 34.19
C ASN A 287 -16.70 12.64 34.01
N ASP A 288 -17.19 12.28 32.81
CA ASP A 288 -17.48 10.91 32.45
C ASP A 288 -17.31 10.67 30.94
N ALA A 289 -16.99 9.43 30.56
CA ALA A 289 -16.91 9.03 29.16
C ALA A 289 -17.15 7.52 28.98
N ILE A 290 -17.67 7.14 27.81
CA ILE A 290 -17.72 5.74 27.36
C ILE A 290 -17.09 5.65 25.98
N ILE A 291 -15.97 4.94 25.89
CA ILE A 291 -15.12 4.85 24.70
C ILE A 291 -15.04 3.40 24.22
N ASP A 292 -15.23 3.18 22.93
CA ASP A 292 -15.13 1.88 22.27
C ASP A 292 -13.77 1.75 21.57
N GLY A 293 -13.11 0.60 21.74
CA GLY A 293 -11.79 0.37 21.17
C GLY A 293 -11.36 -1.09 21.17
N GLU A 294 -10.11 -1.32 20.81
CA GLU A 294 -9.51 -2.65 20.78
C GLU A 294 -8.10 -2.64 21.40
N ILE A 295 -7.86 -3.51 22.38
CA ILE A 295 -6.55 -3.70 23.00
C ILE A 295 -5.76 -4.75 22.21
N VAL A 296 -4.55 -4.37 21.78
CA VAL A 296 -3.65 -5.18 20.94
C VAL A 296 -2.23 -5.23 21.50
N VAL A 297 -1.43 -6.15 20.97
CA VAL A 297 0.04 -6.12 21.04
C VAL A 297 0.57 -6.10 19.61
N LEU A 298 1.52 -5.22 19.32
CA LEU A 298 2.18 -5.15 18.02
C LEU A 298 3.39 -6.10 17.98
N ALA A 299 3.57 -6.78 16.85
CA ALA A 299 4.81 -7.45 16.51
C ALA A 299 5.90 -6.42 16.12
N ASP A 300 7.14 -6.86 15.97
CA ASP A 300 8.26 -6.00 15.56
C ASP A 300 8.04 -5.34 14.19
N SER A 301 7.19 -5.94 13.36
CA SER A 301 6.73 -5.37 12.08
C SER A 301 5.71 -4.23 12.22
N GLY A 302 5.24 -3.92 13.43
CA GLY A 302 4.19 -2.94 13.71
C GLY A 302 2.75 -3.44 13.51
N VAL A 303 2.56 -4.72 13.15
CA VAL A 303 1.23 -5.33 12.93
C VAL A 303 0.69 -5.93 14.24
N SER A 304 -0.60 -5.74 14.53
CA SER A 304 -1.25 -6.35 15.70
C SER A 304 -1.28 -7.88 15.61
N SER A 305 -0.92 -8.56 16.71
CA SER A 305 -0.88 -10.02 16.80
C SER A 305 -1.61 -10.52 18.03
N PHE A 306 -2.71 -11.25 17.82
CA PHE A 306 -3.47 -11.87 18.90
C PHE A 306 -2.67 -12.93 19.66
N ALA A 307 -1.80 -13.67 18.98
CA ALA A 307 -0.96 -14.68 19.62
C ALA A 307 0.02 -14.04 20.62
N LEU A 308 0.61 -12.89 20.27
CA LEU A 308 1.46 -12.13 21.18
C LEU A 308 0.65 -11.51 22.33
N LEU A 309 -0.55 -10.98 22.05
CA LEU A 309 -1.48 -10.49 23.07
C LEU A 309 -1.82 -11.55 24.10
N GLN A 310 -2.17 -12.77 23.66
CA GLN A 310 -2.43 -13.92 24.53
C GLN A 310 -1.20 -14.31 25.35
N GLN A 311 -0.02 -14.34 24.74
CA GLN A 311 1.22 -14.65 25.44
C GLN A 311 1.53 -13.64 26.54
N ASP A 312 1.37 -12.34 26.25
CA ASP A 312 1.65 -11.26 27.20
C ASP A 312 0.62 -11.24 28.33
N LEU A 313 -0.65 -11.48 28.01
CA LEU A 313 -1.73 -11.61 29.00
C LEU A 313 -1.47 -12.78 29.96
N SER A 314 -1.15 -13.98 29.44
CA SER A 314 -0.81 -15.14 30.26
C SER A 314 0.46 -14.94 31.09
N ALA A 315 1.43 -14.18 30.57
CA ALA A 315 2.66 -13.83 31.26
C ALA A 315 2.52 -12.63 32.22
N LYS A 316 1.34 -12.00 32.29
CA LYS A 316 1.07 -10.77 33.06
C LYS A 316 2.03 -9.61 32.70
N ARG A 317 2.41 -9.50 31.42
CA ARG A 317 3.23 -8.39 30.91
C ARG A 317 2.33 -7.26 30.45
N THR A 318 2.30 -6.14 31.19
CA THR A 318 1.35 -5.04 30.96
C THR A 318 1.91 -3.90 30.10
N ASN A 319 3.23 -3.82 29.92
CA ASN A 319 3.93 -2.70 29.27
C ASN A 319 3.93 -2.71 27.73
N ARG A 320 3.23 -3.65 27.09
CA ARG A 320 3.16 -3.79 25.62
C ARG A 320 1.75 -3.66 25.05
N PHE A 321 0.76 -3.50 25.92
CA PHE A 321 -0.63 -3.37 25.51
C PHE A 321 -0.89 -1.97 24.99
N LEU A 322 -1.50 -1.89 23.81
CA LEU A 322 -1.98 -0.65 23.21
C LEU A 322 -3.49 -0.73 23.05
N TYR A 323 -4.20 0.32 23.45
CA TYR A 323 -5.65 0.45 23.30
C TYR A 323 -5.99 1.41 22.16
N TYR A 324 -6.32 0.88 20.98
CA TYR A 324 -6.79 1.67 19.86
C TYR A 324 -8.28 2.00 20.01
N VAL A 325 -8.59 3.24 20.36
CA VAL A 325 -9.96 3.73 20.53
C VAL A 325 -10.49 4.30 19.23
N PHE A 326 -11.72 3.93 18.87
CA PHE A 326 -12.27 4.25 17.55
C PHE A 326 -13.66 4.89 17.55
N ASP A 327 -14.38 4.92 18.68
CA ASP A 327 -15.69 5.58 18.79
C ASP A 327 -15.95 6.08 20.23
N LEU A 328 -16.76 7.13 20.37
CA LEU A 328 -17.11 7.78 21.64
C LEU A 328 -18.63 7.81 21.79
N MET A 329 -19.15 7.07 22.77
CA MET A 329 -20.59 6.91 23.00
C MET A 329 -21.16 7.90 24.00
N ARG A 330 -20.33 8.40 24.92
CA ARG A 330 -20.72 9.36 25.97
C ARG A 330 -19.54 10.26 26.32
N LEU A 331 -19.83 11.53 26.60
CA LEU A 331 -18.86 12.49 27.15
C LEU A 331 -19.57 13.53 28.02
N ASP A 332 -19.08 13.74 29.24
CA ASP A 332 -19.51 14.78 30.19
C ASP A 332 -21.03 14.85 30.37
N GLY A 333 -21.65 13.70 30.60
CA GLY A 333 -23.10 13.60 30.80
C GLY A 333 -23.92 13.51 29.52
N LYS A 334 -23.34 13.78 28.34
CA LYS A 334 -24.05 13.75 27.04
C LYS A 334 -23.95 12.37 26.40
N ASP A 335 -25.09 11.83 25.97
CA ASP A 335 -25.15 10.63 25.12
C ASP A 335 -24.91 11.02 23.66
N LEU A 336 -23.81 10.55 23.08
CA LEU A 336 -23.40 10.88 21.72
C LEU A 336 -23.85 9.83 20.71
N ARG A 337 -24.47 8.72 21.11
CA ARG A 337 -24.83 7.62 20.19
C ARG A 337 -25.80 8.05 19.08
N GLY A 338 -26.56 9.12 19.30
CA GLY A 338 -27.45 9.70 18.30
C GLY A 338 -26.74 10.49 17.20
N GLU A 339 -25.53 10.99 17.47
CA GLU A 339 -24.77 11.86 16.57
C GLU A 339 -24.10 11.05 15.43
N PRO A 340 -23.77 11.68 14.28
CA PRO A 340 -22.99 11.06 13.21
C PRO A 340 -21.63 10.53 13.68
N LEU A 341 -21.13 9.46 13.06
CA LEU A 341 -19.83 8.87 13.41
C LEU A 341 -18.68 9.88 13.29
N VAL A 342 -18.69 10.75 12.28
CA VAL A 342 -17.64 11.77 12.10
C VAL A 342 -17.55 12.70 13.31
N GLU A 343 -18.69 13.14 13.84
CA GLU A 343 -18.77 14.02 15.02
C GLU A 343 -18.28 13.29 16.27
N ARG A 344 -18.68 12.02 16.46
CA ARG A 344 -18.20 11.21 17.60
C ARG A 344 -16.71 10.96 17.55
N LYS A 345 -16.15 10.67 16.36
CA LYS A 345 -14.70 10.50 16.17
C LYS A 345 -13.93 11.79 16.37
N GLN A 346 -14.49 12.93 15.94
CA GLN A 346 -13.88 14.23 16.19
C GLN A 346 -13.87 14.55 17.69
N ALA A 347 -14.99 14.37 18.39
CA ALA A 347 -15.06 14.55 19.84
C ALA A 347 -14.12 13.59 20.60
N LEU A 348 -13.95 12.35 20.11
CA LEU A 348 -12.96 11.42 20.65
C LEU A 348 -11.53 11.93 20.46
N GLN A 349 -11.20 12.43 19.27
CA GLN A 349 -9.88 12.97 18.97
C GLN A 349 -9.57 14.21 19.82
N GLU A 350 -10.57 15.06 20.05
CA GLU A 350 -10.47 16.23 20.92
C GLU A 350 -10.28 15.82 22.40
N LEU A 351 -11.03 14.82 22.88
CA LEU A 351 -10.91 14.27 24.23
C LEU A 351 -9.52 13.68 24.50
N LEU A 352 -9.00 12.89 23.57
CA LEU A 352 -7.66 12.30 23.67
C LEU A 352 -6.56 13.34 23.56
N GLY A 353 -6.81 14.43 22.82
CA GLY A 353 -5.82 15.47 22.57
C GLY A 353 -4.59 14.95 21.81
N LYS A 354 -3.46 15.64 21.96
CA LYS A 354 -2.19 15.22 21.34
C LYS A 354 -1.59 14.07 22.14
N GLN A 355 -1.54 12.89 21.55
CA GLN A 355 -0.95 11.70 22.16
C GLN A 355 0.57 11.66 21.91
N PRO A 356 1.40 11.34 22.92
CA PRO A 356 2.82 11.08 22.72
C PRO A 356 3.03 9.80 21.88
N GLU A 357 4.20 9.64 21.24
CA GLU A 357 4.47 8.51 20.35
C GLU A 357 4.41 7.14 21.05
N ASN A 358 4.68 7.12 22.36
CA ASN A 358 4.61 5.95 23.21
C ASN A 358 3.28 5.79 23.96
N ALA A 359 2.24 6.57 23.63
CA ALA A 359 0.95 6.48 24.31
C ALA A 359 0.37 5.06 24.25
N ALA A 360 -0.10 4.58 25.40
CA ALA A 360 -0.77 3.29 25.52
C ALA A 360 -2.21 3.35 24.98
N VAL A 361 -2.89 4.50 25.06
CA VAL A 361 -4.19 4.75 24.44
C VAL A 361 -3.99 5.52 23.14
N ARG A 362 -4.54 5.03 22.03
CA ARG A 362 -4.29 5.57 20.68
C ARG A 362 -5.57 5.80 19.90
N PHE A 363 -5.68 6.94 19.22
CA PHE A 363 -6.77 7.15 18.28
C PHE A 363 -6.64 6.23 17.05
N SER A 364 -7.69 5.50 16.72
CA SER A 364 -7.80 4.77 15.46
C SER A 364 -8.16 5.74 14.33
N ASP A 365 -7.16 6.07 13.53
CA ASP A 365 -7.32 6.94 12.37
C ASP A 365 -8.13 6.26 11.26
N HIS A 366 -8.68 7.07 10.37
CA HIS A 366 -9.55 6.60 9.30
C HIS A 366 -9.24 7.27 7.96
N PHE A 367 -9.57 6.54 6.90
CA PHE A 367 -9.34 6.88 5.52
C PHE A 367 -10.68 7.11 4.82
N SER A 368 -10.74 8.12 3.94
CA SER A 368 -11.91 8.41 3.08
C SER A 368 -11.68 7.98 1.62
N GLU A 369 -10.55 7.32 1.37
CA GLU A 369 -10.14 6.68 0.14
C GLU A 369 -11.07 5.53 -0.26
N PRO A 370 -11.11 5.11 -1.53
CA PRO A 370 -11.94 3.98 -1.93
C PRO A 370 -11.63 2.71 -1.12
N GLY A 371 -12.64 2.15 -0.43
CA GLY A 371 -12.47 1.01 0.49
C GLY A 371 -11.69 -0.18 -0.08
N LYS A 372 -11.84 -0.48 -1.38
CA LYS A 372 -11.08 -1.52 -2.06
C LYS A 372 -9.56 -1.29 -2.02
N ILE A 373 -9.12 -0.04 -2.22
CA ILE A 373 -7.71 0.34 -2.16
C ILE A 373 -7.20 0.14 -0.74
N MET A 374 -7.96 0.61 0.26
CA MET A 374 -7.59 0.44 1.67
C MET A 374 -7.48 -1.05 2.05
N LEU A 375 -8.41 -1.89 1.61
CA LEU A 375 -8.35 -3.33 1.83
C LEU A 375 -7.10 -3.96 1.16
N GLU A 376 -6.80 -3.60 -0.09
CA GLU A 376 -5.61 -4.10 -0.78
C GLU A 376 -4.30 -3.70 -0.09
N HIS A 377 -4.20 -2.46 0.39
CA HIS A 377 -3.04 -1.99 1.16
C HIS A 377 -2.93 -2.69 2.51
N ALA A 378 -4.04 -2.83 3.25
CA ALA A 378 -4.05 -3.61 4.49
C ALA A 378 -3.51 -5.02 4.27
N CYS A 379 -3.96 -5.70 3.20
CA CYS A 379 -3.52 -7.06 2.93
C CYS A 379 -2.05 -7.14 2.52
N ARG A 380 -1.51 -6.15 1.80
CA ARG A 380 -0.07 -6.08 1.47
C ARG A 380 0.80 -5.84 2.69
N MET A 381 0.30 -5.08 3.67
CA MET A 381 0.99 -4.79 4.92
C MET A 381 0.87 -5.90 5.96
N GLY A 382 0.16 -6.99 5.63
CA GLY A 382 -0.07 -8.10 6.56
C GLY A 382 -1.06 -7.76 7.68
N LEU A 383 -1.83 -6.68 7.57
CA LEU A 383 -2.90 -6.33 8.50
C LEU A 383 -4.07 -7.32 8.36
N GLU A 384 -4.86 -7.49 9.41
CA GLU A 384 -5.95 -8.49 9.42
C GLU A 384 -7.07 -8.13 8.43
N GLY A 385 -7.33 -6.84 8.23
CA GLY A 385 -8.37 -6.36 7.31
C GLY A 385 -8.70 -4.89 7.51
N VAL A 386 -9.93 -4.54 7.11
CA VAL A 386 -10.49 -3.18 7.20
C VAL A 386 -11.87 -3.23 7.82
N VAL A 387 -12.16 -2.30 8.73
CA VAL A 387 -13.52 -2.00 9.18
C VAL A 387 -13.97 -0.71 8.52
N SER A 388 -15.00 -0.79 7.70
CA SER A 388 -15.63 0.34 7.02
C SER A 388 -16.89 0.74 7.75
N LYS A 389 -16.99 2.01 8.15
CA LYS A 389 -18.08 2.54 8.94
C LYS A 389 -18.75 3.70 8.22
N ARG A 390 -20.07 3.76 8.22
CA ARG A 390 -20.83 4.90 7.64
C ARG A 390 -20.54 6.18 8.43
N ALA A 391 -20.03 7.20 7.75
CA ALA A 391 -19.63 8.48 8.33
C ALA A 391 -20.82 9.20 9.00
N ASP A 392 -21.98 9.14 8.37
CA ASP A 392 -23.21 9.82 8.79
C ASP A 392 -24.06 9.02 9.81
N ALA A 393 -23.67 7.79 10.14
CA ALA A 393 -24.54 6.88 10.88
C ALA A 393 -24.43 7.03 12.41
N PRO A 394 -25.56 6.91 13.14
CA PRO A 394 -25.55 6.84 14.60
C PRO A 394 -24.98 5.51 15.10
N TYR A 395 -24.56 5.48 16.36
CA TYR A 395 -24.15 4.24 17.02
C TYR A 395 -25.38 3.40 17.37
N ARG A 396 -25.37 2.13 16.99
CA ARG A 396 -26.47 1.18 17.22
C ARG A 396 -25.92 -0.17 17.66
N SER A 397 -26.26 -0.57 18.89
CA SER A 397 -25.89 -1.87 19.46
C SER A 397 -26.37 -3.04 18.60
N GLY A 398 -25.61 -4.13 18.61
CA GLY A 398 -25.89 -5.31 17.80
C GLY A 398 -25.37 -5.19 16.37
N ARG A 399 -25.73 -6.17 15.52
CA ARG A 399 -25.21 -6.28 14.16
C ARG A 399 -26.05 -5.48 13.16
N GLY A 400 -25.39 -4.60 12.40
CA GLY A 400 -26.04 -3.77 11.39
C GLY A 400 -25.22 -3.62 10.10
N PRO A 401 -25.77 -2.95 9.08
CA PRO A 401 -25.09 -2.73 7.80
C PRO A 401 -24.14 -1.52 7.82
N THR A 402 -24.20 -0.67 8.85
CA THR A 402 -23.44 0.59 8.93
C THR A 402 -21.98 0.38 9.31
N TRP A 403 -21.63 -0.78 9.85
CA TRP A 403 -20.26 -1.23 10.06
C TRP A 403 -20.04 -2.51 9.26
N VAL A 404 -19.03 -2.52 8.41
CA VAL A 404 -18.69 -3.62 7.52
C VAL A 404 -17.24 -4.01 7.76
N LYS A 405 -16.96 -5.29 7.94
CA LYS A 405 -15.58 -5.80 8.02
C LYS A 405 -15.24 -6.58 6.77
N SER A 406 -14.03 -6.37 6.26
CA SER A 406 -13.46 -7.10 5.12
C SER A 406 -12.07 -7.58 5.52
N LYS A 407 -11.83 -8.89 5.45
CA LYS A 407 -10.63 -9.55 5.99
C LYS A 407 -9.66 -9.94 4.88
N CYS A 408 -8.36 -9.88 5.17
CA CYS A 408 -7.29 -10.26 4.26
C CYS A 408 -7.01 -11.77 4.24
N THR A 409 -7.23 -12.45 5.37
CA THR A 409 -7.09 -13.90 5.52
C THR A 409 -8.39 -14.52 6.04
N ALA A 410 -8.59 -15.81 5.77
CA ALA A 410 -9.75 -16.54 6.29
C ALA A 410 -9.47 -16.94 7.75
N ARG A 411 -9.89 -16.07 8.68
CA ARG A 411 -9.71 -16.26 10.12
C ARG A 411 -11.04 -16.14 10.85
N GLN A 412 -11.33 -17.09 11.73
CA GLN A 412 -12.58 -17.17 12.46
C GLN A 412 -12.39 -17.84 13.82
N GLU A 413 -13.28 -17.52 14.74
CA GLU A 413 -13.46 -18.23 16.00
C GLU A 413 -14.20 -19.57 15.78
N PHE A 414 -13.79 -20.59 16.54
CA PHE A 414 -14.41 -21.89 16.59
C PHE A 414 -14.50 -22.41 18.03
N VAL A 415 -15.54 -23.17 18.32
CA VAL A 415 -15.72 -23.86 19.60
C VAL A 415 -14.89 -25.14 19.60
N ILE A 416 -14.15 -25.38 20.67
CA ILE A 416 -13.35 -26.59 20.86
C ILE A 416 -14.25 -27.67 21.48
N GLY A 417 -14.48 -28.75 20.75
CA GLY A 417 -15.30 -29.89 21.20
C GLY A 417 -14.51 -31.16 21.51
N GLY A 418 -13.20 -31.15 21.28
CA GLY A 418 -12.32 -32.26 21.64
C GLY A 418 -10.87 -32.03 21.24
N TYR A 419 -10.01 -32.98 21.56
CA TYR A 419 -8.61 -32.93 21.17
C TYR A 419 -7.99 -34.33 20.99
N LEU A 420 -6.84 -34.39 20.32
CA LEU A 420 -5.96 -35.55 20.29
C LEU A 420 -4.72 -35.27 21.15
N PRO A 421 -4.41 -36.12 22.15
CA PRO A 421 -3.15 -36.04 22.87
C PRO A 421 -1.97 -36.39 21.94
N SER A 422 -0.77 -35.94 22.32
CA SER A 422 0.47 -36.29 21.63
C SER A 422 1.36 -37.12 22.54
N ASP A 423 1.89 -38.22 22.01
CA ASP A 423 2.79 -39.14 22.72
C ASP A 423 4.26 -38.68 22.67
N LYS A 424 4.55 -37.56 22.00
CA LYS A 424 5.90 -36.99 21.92
C LYS A 424 6.23 -36.17 23.17
N THR A 425 7.38 -36.47 23.78
CA THR A 425 7.95 -35.74 24.92
C THR A 425 8.02 -34.23 24.64
N GLY A 426 7.47 -33.42 25.55
CA GLY A 426 7.40 -31.95 25.42
C GLY A 426 6.25 -31.41 24.56
N ARG A 427 5.40 -32.26 23.97
CA ARG A 427 4.24 -31.83 23.18
C ARG A 427 2.98 -32.52 23.70
N GLY A 428 2.27 -31.89 24.63
CA GLY A 428 1.07 -32.47 25.27
C GLY A 428 -0.20 -32.52 24.41
N LEU A 429 -0.21 -31.85 23.26
CA LEU A 429 -1.38 -31.71 22.39
C LEU A 429 -0.98 -31.95 20.92
N ARG A 430 -1.66 -32.87 20.23
CA ARG A 430 -1.44 -33.16 18.79
C ARG A 430 -2.31 -32.27 17.91
N SER A 431 -3.60 -32.20 18.20
CA SER A 431 -4.55 -31.34 17.46
C SER A 431 -5.83 -31.11 18.23
N LEU A 432 -6.50 -29.98 17.99
CA LEU A 432 -7.86 -29.71 18.45
C LEU A 432 -8.90 -30.18 17.42
N LEU A 433 -10.09 -30.52 17.91
CA LEU A 433 -11.31 -30.76 17.15
C LEU A 433 -12.22 -29.54 17.36
N VAL A 434 -12.56 -28.84 16.28
CA VAL A 434 -13.23 -27.55 16.35
C VAL A 434 -14.55 -27.55 15.58
N GLY A 435 -15.47 -26.67 15.97
CA GLY A 435 -16.80 -26.53 15.36
C GLY A 435 -17.42 -25.15 15.53
N TYR A 436 -18.64 -24.99 15.03
CA TYR A 436 -19.44 -23.77 15.15
C TYR A 436 -20.91 -24.14 15.35
N TYR A 437 -21.69 -23.28 16.00
CA TYR A 437 -23.14 -23.45 16.17
C TYR A 437 -23.90 -23.06 14.89
N GLU A 438 -24.86 -23.89 14.50
CA GLU A 438 -25.84 -23.59 13.45
C GLU A 438 -27.18 -24.21 13.90
N GLY A 439 -28.23 -23.39 14.06
CA GLY A 439 -29.52 -23.85 14.55
C GLY A 439 -29.48 -24.45 15.97
N GLY A 440 -28.66 -23.89 16.86
CA GLY A 440 -28.50 -24.37 18.25
C GLY A 440 -27.70 -25.67 18.41
N LYS A 441 -27.17 -26.22 17.32
CA LYS A 441 -26.39 -27.47 17.31
C LYS A 441 -24.93 -27.20 16.93
N LEU A 442 -23.99 -27.85 17.60
CA LEU A 442 -22.56 -27.71 17.32
C LEU A 442 -22.15 -28.59 16.13
N GLN A 443 -21.81 -27.96 15.00
CA GLN A 443 -21.37 -28.61 13.78
C GLN A 443 -19.84 -28.76 13.76
N TYR A 444 -19.35 -29.95 13.42
CA TYR A 444 -17.92 -30.20 13.31
C TYR A 444 -17.32 -29.46 12.10
N ALA A 445 -16.24 -28.72 12.33
CA ALA A 445 -15.59 -27.87 11.33
C ALA A 445 -14.14 -28.29 11.01
N GLY A 446 -13.57 -29.28 11.69
CA GLY A 446 -12.27 -29.84 11.31
C GLY A 446 -11.27 -30.02 12.46
N ARG A 447 -10.02 -30.30 12.07
CA ARG A 447 -8.88 -30.46 12.98
C ARG A 447 -7.89 -29.31 12.84
N VAL A 448 -7.35 -28.86 13.97
CA VAL A 448 -6.32 -27.81 14.04
C VAL A 448 -5.07 -28.39 14.71
N GLY A 449 -4.00 -28.61 13.94
CA GLY A 449 -2.80 -29.33 14.40
C GLY A 449 -1.54 -28.48 14.53
N THR A 450 -1.62 -27.17 14.23
CA THR A 450 -0.49 -26.24 14.20
C THR A 450 -0.84 -24.96 14.97
N GLY A 451 0.15 -24.11 15.28
CA GLY A 451 -0.05 -22.85 16.00
C GLY A 451 0.14 -22.92 17.53
N PHE A 452 0.52 -24.08 18.07
CA PHE A 452 0.77 -24.23 19.51
C PHE A 452 2.24 -23.97 19.87
N SER A 453 2.49 -23.08 20.83
CA SER A 453 3.77 -23.02 21.55
C SER A 453 3.86 -24.15 22.59
N ALA A 454 5.06 -24.59 22.98
CA ALA A 454 5.22 -25.68 23.95
C ALA A 454 4.55 -25.36 25.31
N LYS A 455 4.72 -24.13 25.80
CA LYS A 455 4.06 -23.65 27.03
C LYS A 455 2.54 -23.52 26.85
N GLY A 456 2.09 -22.90 25.76
CA GLY A 456 0.66 -22.70 25.47
C GLY A 456 -0.10 -24.00 25.27
N ALA A 457 0.51 -25.01 24.62
CA ALA A 457 -0.08 -26.34 24.47
C ALA A 457 -0.32 -27.02 25.82
N THR A 458 0.59 -26.83 26.78
CA THR A 458 0.53 -27.43 28.11
C THR A 458 -0.58 -26.78 28.95
N GLU A 459 -0.67 -25.45 28.94
CA GLU A 459 -1.74 -24.71 29.64
C GLU A 459 -3.11 -25.00 29.03
N LEU A 460 -3.21 -25.02 27.69
CA LEU A 460 -4.43 -25.35 26.99
C LEU A 460 -4.89 -26.78 27.29
N LYS A 461 -3.96 -27.74 27.30
CA LYS A 461 -4.27 -29.13 27.67
C LYS A 461 -4.84 -29.21 29.09
N LYS A 462 -4.26 -28.50 30.05
CA LYS A 462 -4.77 -28.47 31.44
C LYS A 462 -6.21 -27.97 31.52
N LYS A 463 -6.55 -26.91 30.75
CA LYS A 463 -7.94 -26.41 30.66
C LYS A 463 -8.87 -27.44 30.00
N LEU A 464 -8.42 -28.11 28.94
CA LEU A 464 -9.21 -29.14 28.25
C LEU A 464 -9.43 -30.39 29.10
N ASP A 465 -8.42 -30.83 29.85
CA ASP A 465 -8.52 -31.99 30.76
C ASP A 465 -9.62 -31.78 31.81
N ALA A 466 -9.75 -30.55 32.34
CA ALA A 466 -10.79 -30.17 33.29
C ALA A 466 -12.21 -30.17 32.69
N LEU A 467 -12.33 -30.11 31.36
CA LEU A 467 -13.59 -30.07 30.63
C LEU A 467 -13.94 -31.39 29.95
N THR A 468 -13.26 -32.49 30.28
CA THR A 468 -13.46 -33.79 29.64
C THR A 468 -14.94 -34.23 29.69
N ALA A 469 -15.44 -34.71 28.55
CA ALA A 469 -16.79 -35.22 28.36
C ALA A 469 -16.77 -36.71 27.95
N LYS A 470 -17.84 -37.44 28.28
CA LYS A 470 -17.97 -38.87 27.93
C LYS A 470 -18.38 -39.08 26.47
N GLU A 471 -19.14 -38.13 25.92
CA GLU A 471 -19.71 -38.20 24.57
C GLU A 471 -19.26 -37.02 23.71
N SER A 472 -19.37 -37.18 22.39
CA SER A 472 -19.00 -36.12 21.45
C SER A 472 -20.01 -34.98 21.51
N PRO A 473 -19.57 -33.71 21.65
CA PRO A 473 -20.48 -32.57 21.65
C PRO A 473 -20.96 -32.18 20.23
N PHE A 474 -20.45 -32.82 19.17
CA PHE A 474 -20.79 -32.50 17.79
C PHE A 474 -22.04 -33.25 17.32
N ASP A 475 -22.95 -32.55 16.65
CA ASP A 475 -24.22 -33.07 16.14
C ASP A 475 -24.03 -34.10 14.99
N LYS A 476 -22.93 -33.96 14.23
CA LYS A 476 -22.55 -34.90 13.16
C LYS A 476 -21.35 -35.75 13.57
N ALA A 477 -21.31 -36.98 13.04
CA ALA A 477 -20.21 -37.92 13.29
C ALA A 477 -18.85 -37.32 12.87
N VAL A 478 -17.93 -37.25 13.84
CA VAL A 478 -16.54 -36.83 13.62
C VAL A 478 -15.75 -38.00 13.03
N PRO A 479 -14.84 -37.79 12.05
CA PRO A 479 -14.03 -38.86 11.47
C PRO A 479 -13.27 -39.65 12.55
N LYS A 480 -13.47 -40.98 12.59
CA LYS A 480 -12.92 -41.89 13.62
C LYS A 480 -11.39 -41.77 13.71
N GLY A 481 -10.85 -41.77 14.93
CA GLY A 481 -9.42 -41.85 15.19
C GLY A 481 -9.15 -42.37 16.61
N LYS A 482 -8.12 -43.21 16.77
CA LYS A 482 -7.73 -43.73 18.09
C LYS A 482 -7.26 -42.59 19.00
N GLY A 483 -7.67 -42.62 20.27
CA GLY A 483 -7.19 -41.71 21.32
C GLY A 483 -7.82 -40.32 21.37
N MET A 484 -9.01 -40.12 20.80
CA MET A 484 -9.73 -38.83 20.93
C MET A 484 -10.27 -38.63 22.33
N VAL A 485 -10.13 -37.41 22.85
CA VAL A 485 -10.73 -36.96 24.10
C VAL A 485 -11.77 -35.90 23.78
N TRP A 486 -13.01 -36.10 24.23
CA TRP A 486 -14.10 -35.13 24.08
C TRP A 486 -14.06 -34.14 25.22
N VAL A 487 -14.46 -32.89 24.95
CA VAL A 487 -14.61 -31.86 25.98
C VAL A 487 -15.96 -31.19 25.86
N LYS A 488 -16.43 -30.61 26.97
CA LYS A 488 -17.59 -29.71 26.95
C LYS A 488 -17.28 -28.52 26.02
N PRO A 489 -18.23 -28.11 25.15
CA PRO A 489 -18.01 -27.10 24.12
C PRO A 489 -18.02 -25.68 24.69
N GLU A 490 -17.19 -25.41 25.70
CA GLU A 490 -17.15 -24.15 26.44
C GLU A 490 -16.01 -23.22 25.99
N LEU A 491 -14.91 -23.80 25.48
CA LEU A 491 -13.74 -23.01 25.06
C LEU A 491 -13.86 -22.60 23.59
N VAL A 492 -13.63 -21.31 23.33
CA VAL A 492 -13.55 -20.75 21.98
C VAL A 492 -12.10 -20.49 21.60
N GLY A 493 -11.69 -20.98 20.43
CA GLY A 493 -10.37 -20.78 19.85
C GLY A 493 -10.42 -19.91 18.61
N GLU A 494 -9.50 -18.97 18.51
CA GLU A 494 -9.23 -18.21 17.29
C GLU A 494 -8.41 -19.08 16.34
N VAL A 495 -8.87 -19.27 15.10
CA VAL A 495 -8.22 -20.14 14.11
C VAL A 495 -8.06 -19.40 12.78
N GLU A 496 -6.84 -19.38 12.28
CA GLU A 496 -6.53 -18.98 10.91
C GLU A 496 -6.51 -20.21 10.01
N PHE A 497 -7.14 -20.13 8.84
CA PHE A 497 -7.21 -21.24 7.90
C PHE A 497 -7.20 -20.74 6.45
N ARG A 498 -6.86 -21.61 5.50
CA ARG A 498 -6.69 -21.21 4.10
C ARG A 498 -8.01 -21.18 3.32
N SER A 499 -8.91 -22.10 3.64
CA SER A 499 -10.18 -22.25 2.94
C SER A 499 -11.13 -23.18 3.69
N TRP A 500 -12.42 -23.01 3.45
CA TRP A 500 -13.43 -24.02 3.75
C TRP A 500 -13.52 -25.04 2.61
N THR A 501 -13.79 -26.31 2.93
CA THR A 501 -14.23 -27.31 1.94
C THR A 501 -15.72 -27.15 1.61
N SER A 502 -16.16 -27.84 0.57
CA SER A 502 -17.60 -28.01 0.27
C SER A 502 -18.38 -28.57 1.46
N ASP A 503 -17.75 -29.42 2.26
CA ASP A 503 -18.32 -30.05 3.46
C ASP A 503 -18.23 -29.15 4.71
N ARG A 504 -17.88 -27.88 4.53
CA ARG A 504 -17.68 -26.89 5.61
C ARG A 504 -16.65 -27.33 6.65
N ILE A 505 -15.54 -27.90 6.18
CA ILE A 505 -14.36 -28.20 7.00
C ILE A 505 -13.23 -27.21 6.68
N VAL A 506 -12.52 -26.72 7.70
CA VAL A 506 -11.35 -25.85 7.51
C VAL A 506 -10.12 -26.62 7.02
N ARG A 507 -9.39 -26.07 6.04
CA ARG A 507 -8.12 -26.63 5.52
C ARG A 507 -6.93 -25.74 5.88
N HIS A 508 -5.81 -26.38 6.24
CA HIS A 508 -4.58 -25.72 6.69
C HIS A 508 -4.82 -24.78 7.89
N ALA A 509 -5.46 -25.30 8.94
CA ALA A 509 -5.83 -24.54 10.11
C ALA A 509 -4.69 -24.45 11.14
N SER A 510 -4.46 -23.25 11.67
CA SER A 510 -3.51 -22.93 12.74
C SER A 510 -4.23 -22.23 13.89
N PHE A 511 -3.98 -22.69 15.11
CA PHE A 511 -4.53 -22.12 16.34
C PHE A 511 -3.78 -20.85 16.71
N GLN A 512 -4.50 -19.78 17.02
CA GLN A 512 -3.91 -18.48 17.36
C GLN A 512 -3.99 -18.18 18.86
N GLY A 513 -5.04 -18.65 19.55
CA GLY A 513 -5.23 -18.44 20.99
C GLY A 513 -6.67 -18.66 21.45
N LEU A 514 -6.93 -18.55 22.76
CA LEU A 514 -8.28 -18.68 23.33
C LEU A 514 -9.02 -17.34 23.38
N ARG A 515 -10.31 -17.37 23.06
CA ARG A 515 -11.25 -16.26 23.15
C ARG A 515 -12.11 -16.43 24.40
N GLU A 516 -11.59 -15.95 25.54
CA GLU A 516 -12.30 -15.96 26.82
C GLU A 516 -13.32 -14.80 26.93
N ASP A 517 -13.35 -13.91 25.94
CA ASP A 517 -14.22 -12.75 25.82
C ASP A 517 -15.57 -13.03 25.13
N LYS A 518 -15.77 -14.27 24.63
CA LYS A 518 -16.95 -14.66 23.86
C LYS A 518 -17.55 -15.99 24.35
N PRO A 519 -18.88 -16.08 24.51
CA PRO A 519 -19.54 -17.35 24.80
C PRO A 519 -19.51 -18.27 23.56
N ALA A 520 -19.42 -19.58 23.80
CA ALA A 520 -19.29 -20.56 22.73
C ALA A 520 -20.53 -20.63 21.83
N GLU A 521 -21.70 -20.40 22.40
CA GLU A 521 -23.01 -20.48 21.75
C GLU A 521 -23.20 -19.40 20.66
N GLU A 522 -22.45 -18.29 20.73
CA GLU A 522 -22.50 -17.20 19.74
C GLU A 522 -21.63 -17.47 18.50
N ILE A 523 -20.83 -18.53 18.50
CA ILE A 523 -19.86 -18.81 17.44
C ILE A 523 -20.55 -19.53 16.27
N VAL A 524 -20.94 -18.77 15.25
CA VAL A 524 -21.58 -19.27 14.02
C VAL A 524 -20.67 -19.12 12.81
N GLN A 525 -20.94 -19.86 11.72
CA GLN A 525 -20.18 -19.70 10.47
C GLN A 525 -20.45 -18.34 9.81
N GLU A 526 -19.41 -17.54 9.58
CA GLU A 526 -19.55 -16.26 8.87
C GLU A 526 -19.71 -16.50 7.36
N LYS A 527 -20.75 -15.93 6.73
CA LYS A 527 -20.99 -15.97 5.27
C LYS A 527 -21.04 -14.55 4.70
N PRO A 528 -20.35 -14.24 3.59
CA PRO A 528 -20.54 -12.96 2.89
C PRO A 528 -21.98 -12.83 2.38
N LYS A 529 -22.57 -11.64 2.47
CA LYS A 529 -23.95 -11.41 2.02
C LYS A 529 -23.99 -11.43 0.48
N ALA A 530 -24.89 -12.22 -0.11
CA ALA A 530 -25.04 -12.29 -1.56
C ALA A 530 -25.64 -10.98 -2.10
N ALA A 531 -24.97 -10.34 -3.06
CA ALA A 531 -25.48 -9.16 -3.75
C ALA A 531 -26.71 -9.52 -4.61
N THR A 532 -27.88 -9.02 -4.22
CA THR A 532 -29.12 -9.16 -4.98
C THR A 532 -29.17 -8.12 -6.10
N GLY A 533 -28.77 -8.54 -7.30
CA GLY A 533 -29.01 -7.80 -8.55
C GLY A 533 -29.46 -8.77 -9.65
N LYS A 534 -30.77 -8.88 -9.87
CA LYS A 534 -31.35 -9.67 -10.96
C LYS A 534 -31.28 -8.88 -12.27
N ALA A 535 -30.70 -9.47 -13.31
CA ALA A 535 -31.09 -9.20 -14.70
C ALA A 535 -30.90 -10.49 -15.53
N LYS A 536 -31.95 -10.88 -16.27
CA LYS A 536 -32.01 -12.06 -17.15
C LYS A 536 -31.17 -11.85 -18.43
N PRO A 537 -30.64 -12.92 -19.05
CA PRO A 537 -29.95 -12.84 -20.33
C PRO A 537 -30.94 -12.96 -21.52
N ALA A 538 -30.65 -12.24 -22.59
CA ALA A 538 -31.18 -12.53 -23.92
C ALA A 538 -30.02 -12.98 -24.81
N SER A 539 -30.18 -14.16 -25.40
CA SER A 539 -29.25 -14.79 -26.34
C SER A 539 -29.53 -14.39 -27.78
N SER A 540 -28.48 -14.14 -28.56
CA SER A 540 -28.31 -14.50 -29.99
C SER A 540 -26.94 -13.95 -30.43
N GLY A 541 -26.16 -14.56 -31.31
CA GLY A 541 -26.28 -15.77 -32.11
C GLY A 541 -24.90 -16.05 -32.74
N ALA A 542 -24.66 -17.31 -33.07
CA ALA A 542 -23.40 -17.83 -33.59
C ALA A 542 -23.07 -17.35 -35.01
N GLY A 543 -21.76 -17.19 -35.28
CA GLY A 543 -21.15 -17.16 -36.60
C GLY A 543 -19.85 -17.96 -36.57
N THR A 544 -19.73 -18.93 -37.48
CA THR A 544 -18.74 -20.01 -37.56
C THR A 544 -17.41 -19.60 -38.22
N SER A 545 -16.25 -20.07 -37.71
CA SER A 545 -15.33 -21.01 -38.41
C SER A 545 -13.89 -21.06 -37.86
N ALA A 546 -13.30 -22.26 -38.03
CA ALA A 546 -11.88 -22.64 -38.03
C ALA A 546 -11.12 -22.86 -36.69
N GLY A 547 -11.08 -24.14 -36.27
CA GLY A 547 -9.93 -24.73 -35.55
C GLY A 547 -9.64 -24.20 -34.16
N THR A 548 -10.64 -23.72 -33.43
CA THR A 548 -10.44 -23.15 -32.09
C THR A 548 -9.93 -24.20 -31.12
N MET A 549 -8.72 -23.99 -30.61
CA MET A 549 -8.23 -24.70 -29.42
C MET A 549 -9.29 -24.60 -28.33
N THR A 550 -9.84 -25.75 -27.92
CA THR A 550 -10.88 -25.81 -26.91
C THR A 550 -10.24 -25.78 -25.53
N THR A 551 -10.73 -24.93 -24.63
CA THR A 551 -10.27 -24.85 -23.24
C THR A 551 -11.32 -25.41 -22.28
N THR A 552 -10.87 -25.98 -21.16
CA THR A 552 -11.74 -26.36 -20.03
C THR A 552 -12.04 -25.19 -19.09
N VAL A 553 -11.36 -24.05 -19.27
CA VAL A 553 -11.49 -22.86 -18.44
C VAL A 553 -12.76 -22.08 -18.81
N LYS A 554 -13.68 -21.93 -17.85
CA LYS A 554 -14.89 -21.13 -18.03
C LYS A 554 -14.60 -19.64 -17.85
N LEU A 555 -14.87 -18.84 -18.89
CA LEU A 555 -14.75 -17.39 -18.82
C LEU A 555 -15.94 -16.77 -18.09
N SER A 556 -15.67 -15.89 -17.12
CA SER A 556 -16.67 -15.00 -16.53
C SER A 556 -16.66 -13.67 -17.27
N HIS A 557 -17.85 -13.15 -17.54
CA HIS A 557 -18.07 -11.93 -18.33
C HIS A 557 -17.30 -11.95 -19.68
N PRO A 558 -17.56 -12.96 -20.55
CA PRO A 558 -16.87 -13.10 -21.83
C PRO A 558 -17.02 -11.84 -22.71
N ASP A 559 -18.16 -11.18 -22.66
CA ASP A 559 -18.47 -9.99 -23.46
C ASP A 559 -17.83 -8.70 -22.91
N LYS A 560 -17.14 -8.75 -21.76
CA LYS A 560 -16.50 -7.57 -21.17
C LYS A 560 -15.44 -7.04 -22.13
N LEU A 561 -15.59 -5.78 -22.55
CA LEU A 561 -14.62 -5.11 -23.41
C LEU A 561 -13.32 -4.83 -22.63
N LEU A 562 -12.23 -5.47 -23.06
CA LEU A 562 -10.88 -5.21 -22.57
C LEU A 562 -10.26 -4.02 -23.31
N TRP A 563 -10.58 -3.86 -24.59
CA TRP A 563 -10.28 -2.66 -25.39
C TRP A 563 -11.60 -2.08 -25.93
N PRO A 564 -12.20 -1.10 -25.24
CA PRO A 564 -13.51 -0.57 -25.60
C PRO A 564 -13.56 0.13 -26.97
N GLU A 565 -12.52 0.88 -27.33
CA GLU A 565 -12.47 1.59 -28.62
C GLU A 565 -12.37 0.62 -29.79
N GLU A 566 -11.54 -0.42 -29.65
CA GLU A 566 -11.31 -1.46 -30.64
C GLU A 566 -12.36 -2.59 -30.58
N LYS A 567 -13.31 -2.50 -29.63
CA LYS A 567 -14.37 -3.47 -29.37
C LYS A 567 -13.86 -4.90 -29.13
N ILE A 568 -12.66 -5.06 -28.56
CA ILE A 568 -12.12 -6.38 -28.22
C ILE A 568 -12.61 -6.77 -26.83
N SER A 569 -13.40 -7.84 -26.78
CA SER A 569 -13.89 -8.44 -25.55
C SER A 569 -12.88 -9.41 -24.92
N LYS A 570 -13.15 -9.83 -23.70
CA LYS A 570 -12.39 -10.89 -23.01
C LYS A 570 -12.41 -12.20 -23.79
N GLN A 571 -13.56 -12.53 -24.38
CA GLN A 571 -13.73 -13.65 -25.29
C GLN A 571 -12.91 -13.46 -26.56
N GLY A 572 -12.92 -12.26 -27.17
CA GLY A 572 -12.11 -11.95 -28.35
C GLY A 572 -10.60 -12.07 -28.09
N LEU A 573 -10.14 -11.71 -26.89
CA LEU A 573 -8.74 -11.93 -26.50
C LEU A 573 -8.40 -13.43 -26.39
N LEU A 574 -9.30 -14.25 -25.85
CA LEU A 574 -9.10 -15.70 -25.78
C LEU A 574 -9.07 -16.32 -27.18
N GLU A 575 -9.95 -15.88 -28.07
CA GLU A 575 -10.02 -16.34 -29.46
C GLU A 575 -8.74 -15.99 -30.23
N HIS A 576 -8.20 -14.78 -30.03
CA HIS A 576 -6.87 -14.43 -30.53
C HIS A 576 -5.81 -15.41 -30.05
N TYR A 577 -5.76 -15.69 -28.74
CA TYR A 577 -4.80 -16.63 -28.19
C TYR A 577 -5.01 -18.06 -28.72
N ALA A 578 -6.24 -18.51 -28.95
CA ALA A 578 -6.53 -19.79 -29.58
C ALA A 578 -5.98 -19.85 -31.01
N GLN A 579 -6.11 -18.75 -31.77
CA GLN A 579 -5.63 -18.64 -33.14
C GLN A 579 -4.09 -18.68 -33.23
N VAL A 580 -3.40 -17.99 -32.32
CA VAL A 580 -1.92 -17.94 -32.32
C VAL A 580 -1.26 -19.07 -31.54
N TRP A 581 -2.02 -19.87 -30.76
CA TRP A 581 -1.48 -20.90 -29.88
C TRP A 581 -0.48 -21.86 -30.56
N PRO A 582 -0.74 -22.42 -31.76
CA PRO A 582 0.20 -23.33 -32.43
C PRO A 582 1.56 -22.70 -32.76
N ARG A 583 1.65 -21.36 -32.79
CA ARG A 583 2.89 -20.60 -33.01
C ARG A 583 3.49 -20.12 -31.69
N MET A 584 2.63 -19.78 -30.74
CA MET A 584 2.99 -19.16 -29.45
C MET A 584 3.52 -20.15 -28.43
N GLU A 585 3.05 -21.41 -28.42
CA GLU A 585 3.32 -22.36 -27.34
C GLU A 585 4.82 -22.57 -27.04
N GLN A 586 5.65 -22.64 -28.09
CA GLN A 586 7.11 -22.80 -27.97
C GLN A 586 7.79 -21.66 -27.19
N PHE A 587 7.15 -20.49 -27.11
CA PHE A 587 7.68 -19.31 -26.46
C PHE A 587 7.14 -19.08 -25.05
N VAL A 588 6.12 -19.80 -24.59
CA VAL A 588 5.48 -19.50 -23.29
C VAL A 588 5.34 -20.71 -22.37
N VAL A 589 5.29 -21.92 -22.93
CA VAL A 589 5.20 -23.14 -22.14
C VAL A 589 6.46 -23.33 -21.30
N ASN A 590 6.29 -23.65 -20.03
CA ASN A 590 7.37 -23.90 -19.07
C ASN A 590 8.37 -22.73 -18.96
N ARG A 591 7.92 -21.49 -19.18
CA ARG A 591 8.73 -20.30 -18.95
C ARG A 591 8.21 -19.50 -17.77
N PRO A 592 9.10 -18.98 -16.90
CA PRO A 592 8.70 -18.01 -15.89
C PRO A 592 8.02 -16.80 -16.54
N LEU A 593 6.86 -16.42 -16.00
CA LEU A 593 6.02 -15.36 -16.54
C LEU A 593 5.99 -14.14 -15.63
N SER A 594 5.86 -12.98 -16.24
CA SER A 594 5.36 -11.76 -15.61
C SER A 594 4.14 -11.27 -16.37
N LEU A 595 3.10 -10.88 -15.66
CA LEU A 595 1.77 -10.70 -16.23
C LEU A 595 1.36 -9.24 -16.12
N VAL A 596 0.90 -8.63 -17.21
CA VAL A 596 0.18 -7.36 -17.14
C VAL A 596 -1.31 -7.67 -17.18
N ARG A 597 -2.02 -7.26 -16.13
CA ARG A 597 -3.45 -7.48 -16.02
C ARG A 597 -4.21 -6.17 -16.11
N ALA A 598 -5.35 -6.24 -16.78
CA ALA A 598 -6.32 -5.15 -16.91
C ALA A 598 -7.73 -5.73 -16.72
N PRO A 599 -8.12 -6.12 -15.49
CA PRO A 599 -9.41 -6.77 -15.23
C PRO A 599 -10.59 -5.92 -15.66
N ASP A 600 -10.44 -4.59 -15.64
CA ASP A 600 -11.45 -3.60 -16.05
C ASP A 600 -11.19 -3.01 -17.44
N GLY A 601 -10.34 -3.67 -18.24
CA GLY A 601 -9.92 -3.21 -19.55
C GLY A 601 -8.74 -2.23 -19.50
N VAL A 602 -8.09 -2.01 -20.63
CA VAL A 602 -6.81 -1.30 -20.73
C VAL A 602 -6.91 0.20 -20.46
N GLY A 603 -8.13 0.76 -20.51
CA GLY A 603 -8.40 2.14 -20.11
C GLY A 603 -8.46 2.35 -18.59
N GLY A 604 -8.56 1.26 -17.82
CA GLY A 604 -8.51 1.29 -16.35
C GLY A 604 -7.11 1.04 -15.78
N PRO A 605 -7.00 0.85 -14.45
CA PRO A 605 -5.74 0.49 -13.81
C PRO A 605 -5.19 -0.83 -14.35
N ARG A 606 -3.90 -0.82 -14.71
CA ARG A 606 -3.14 -1.99 -15.15
C ARG A 606 -2.12 -2.34 -14.08
N PHE A 607 -1.84 -3.62 -13.90
CA PHE A 607 -0.89 -4.07 -12.90
C PHE A 607 0.04 -5.13 -13.44
N PHE A 608 1.30 -5.01 -13.03
CA PHE A 608 2.35 -5.96 -13.33
C PHE A 608 2.47 -6.95 -12.17
N GLN A 609 2.36 -8.25 -12.45
CA GLN A 609 2.30 -9.32 -11.45
C GLN A 609 3.35 -10.38 -11.75
N LYS A 610 4.23 -10.64 -10.78
CA LYS A 610 5.29 -11.68 -10.83
C LYS A 610 4.94 -12.94 -10.02
N HIS A 611 4.26 -12.78 -8.88
CA HIS A 611 3.95 -13.88 -7.95
C HIS A 611 2.45 -14.22 -7.96
N ALA A 612 2.06 -15.41 -7.48
CA ALA A 612 0.65 -15.77 -7.45
C ALA A 612 -0.13 -14.90 -6.44
N SER A 613 -1.42 -14.82 -6.67
CA SER A 613 -2.38 -14.21 -5.75
C SER A 613 -3.53 -15.16 -5.48
N ALA A 614 -4.27 -14.91 -4.41
CA ALA A 614 -5.45 -15.70 -4.09
C ALA A 614 -6.45 -15.71 -5.26
N GLY A 615 -7.05 -16.88 -5.54
CA GLY A 615 -8.00 -17.06 -6.64
C GLY A 615 -7.38 -17.29 -8.03
N MET A 616 -6.05 -17.38 -8.14
CA MET A 616 -5.38 -17.79 -9.38
C MET A 616 -5.63 -19.29 -9.65
N SER A 617 -6.06 -19.61 -10.87
CA SER A 617 -6.38 -20.99 -11.28
C SER A 617 -5.16 -21.91 -11.16
N ASP A 618 -5.40 -23.17 -10.83
CA ASP A 618 -4.43 -24.27 -10.83
C ASP A 618 -3.85 -24.59 -12.21
N LYS A 619 -4.52 -24.15 -13.29
CA LYS A 619 -3.99 -24.18 -14.67
C LYS A 619 -2.83 -23.22 -14.89
N ILE A 620 -2.67 -22.22 -14.02
CA ILE A 620 -1.46 -21.40 -13.95
C ILE A 620 -0.53 -22.09 -12.95
N ALA A 621 0.44 -22.80 -13.49
CA ALA A 621 1.38 -23.59 -12.72
C ALA A 621 2.35 -22.69 -11.95
N ARG A 622 2.87 -23.23 -10.85
CA ARG A 622 3.69 -22.51 -9.90
C ARG A 622 4.79 -23.41 -9.35
N MET A 623 5.97 -22.84 -9.16
CA MET A 623 7.09 -23.49 -8.48
C MET A 623 7.82 -22.48 -7.61
N LYS A 624 8.66 -22.97 -6.71
CA LYS A 624 9.62 -22.12 -6.02
C LYS A 624 10.91 -22.07 -6.81
N ASP A 625 11.46 -20.87 -6.93
CA ASP A 625 12.82 -20.67 -7.37
C ASP A 625 13.77 -21.40 -6.39
N PRO A 626 14.66 -22.29 -6.88
CA PRO A 626 15.58 -23.03 -6.02
C PRO A 626 16.66 -22.14 -5.38
N THR A 627 16.92 -20.96 -5.93
CA THR A 627 17.99 -20.05 -5.50
C THR A 627 17.54 -19.13 -4.37
N ASP A 628 16.37 -18.49 -4.51
CA ASP A 628 15.87 -17.49 -3.55
C ASP A 628 14.54 -17.88 -2.88
N GLY A 629 13.89 -18.96 -3.32
CA GLY A 629 12.63 -19.44 -2.77
C GLY A 629 11.39 -18.66 -3.20
N GLU A 630 11.52 -17.64 -4.07
CA GLU A 630 10.40 -16.87 -4.60
C GLU A 630 9.48 -17.73 -5.47
N GLU A 631 8.21 -17.35 -5.57
CA GLU A 631 7.25 -18.09 -6.39
C GLU A 631 7.34 -17.64 -7.86
N ILE A 632 7.52 -18.62 -8.75
CA ILE A 632 7.56 -18.47 -10.20
C ILE A 632 6.24 -18.98 -10.81
N LEU A 633 5.62 -18.16 -11.65
CA LEU A 633 4.44 -18.52 -12.43
C LEU A 633 4.82 -19.02 -13.83
N PHE A 634 4.15 -20.06 -14.32
CA PHE A 634 4.31 -20.54 -15.70
C PHE A 634 3.04 -21.24 -16.21
N VAL A 635 2.94 -21.44 -17.52
CA VAL A 635 1.85 -22.22 -18.14
C VAL A 635 2.39 -23.50 -18.76
N ARG A 636 1.57 -24.54 -18.79
CA ARG A 636 1.94 -25.85 -19.39
C ARG A 636 1.27 -26.10 -20.73
N ASP A 637 0.14 -25.45 -20.98
CA ASP A 637 -0.74 -25.70 -22.10
C ASP A 637 -1.64 -24.48 -22.37
N PHE A 638 -2.55 -24.64 -23.33
CA PHE A 638 -3.50 -23.60 -23.70
C PHE A 638 -4.49 -23.27 -22.57
N ASP A 639 -4.86 -24.26 -21.74
CA ASP A 639 -5.70 -24.01 -20.56
C ASP A 639 -5.03 -23.03 -19.58
N GLY A 640 -3.70 -23.10 -19.45
CA GLY A 640 -2.93 -22.11 -18.70
C GLY A 640 -3.11 -20.70 -19.26
N VAL A 641 -3.01 -20.50 -20.57
CA VAL A 641 -3.23 -19.19 -21.21
C VAL A 641 -4.68 -18.74 -21.09
N ALA A 642 -5.64 -19.65 -21.27
CA ALA A 642 -7.05 -19.34 -21.06
C ALA A 642 -7.35 -18.90 -19.62
N ALA A 643 -6.69 -19.54 -18.64
CA ALA A 643 -6.74 -19.12 -17.25
C ALA A 643 -6.12 -17.73 -17.03
N LEU A 644 -5.01 -17.40 -17.71
CA LEU A 644 -4.44 -16.04 -17.68
C LEU A 644 -5.46 -15.01 -18.20
N VAL A 645 -6.10 -15.26 -19.35
CA VAL A 645 -7.14 -14.38 -19.91
C VAL A 645 -8.33 -14.26 -18.95
N GLN A 646 -8.80 -15.37 -18.38
CA GLN A 646 -9.85 -15.37 -17.37
C GLN A 646 -9.46 -14.54 -16.15
N TYR A 647 -8.18 -14.57 -15.77
CA TYR A 647 -7.62 -13.77 -14.68
C TYR A 647 -7.45 -12.28 -15.04
N GLY A 648 -7.75 -11.89 -16.29
CA GLY A 648 -7.67 -10.52 -16.77
C GLY A 648 -6.27 -10.12 -17.24
N VAL A 649 -5.42 -11.09 -17.58
CA VAL A 649 -4.10 -10.86 -18.18
C VAL A 649 -4.29 -10.39 -19.63
N VAL A 650 -3.65 -9.29 -19.97
CA VAL A 650 -3.66 -8.65 -21.28
C VAL A 650 -2.26 -8.49 -21.90
N GLU A 651 -1.17 -8.71 -21.15
CA GLU A 651 0.16 -8.95 -21.73
C GLU A 651 0.85 -10.09 -20.98
N ILE A 652 1.49 -10.98 -21.72
CA ILE A 652 2.28 -12.09 -21.20
C ILE A 652 3.75 -11.76 -21.47
N HIS A 653 4.53 -11.58 -20.41
CA HIS A 653 5.97 -11.36 -20.48
C HIS A 653 6.68 -12.62 -19.99
N ILE A 654 7.76 -12.99 -20.65
CA ILE A 654 8.53 -14.21 -20.40
C ILE A 654 9.95 -13.87 -19.97
N TRP A 655 10.53 -14.72 -19.12
CA TRP A 655 11.97 -14.73 -18.90
C TRP A 655 12.70 -15.33 -20.13
N GLY A 656 13.97 -15.00 -20.27
CA GLY A 656 14.86 -15.53 -21.31
C GLY A 656 15.30 -17.00 -21.13
N CYS A 657 14.62 -17.78 -20.29
CA CYS A 657 14.93 -19.18 -19.97
C CYS A 657 13.65 -20.00 -19.77
N THR A 658 13.81 -21.31 -19.58
CA THR A 658 12.73 -22.20 -19.12
C THR A 658 12.89 -22.51 -17.62
N ILE A 659 11.84 -23.03 -17.00
CA ILE A 659 11.86 -23.46 -15.59
C ILE A 659 12.80 -24.64 -15.33
N ASP A 660 13.13 -25.43 -16.35
CA ASP A 660 14.06 -26.55 -16.23
C ASP A 660 15.53 -26.09 -16.21
N LYS A 661 15.77 -24.86 -16.70
CA LYS A 661 17.08 -24.27 -16.94
C LYS A 661 17.11 -22.81 -16.50
N LEU A 662 16.66 -22.54 -15.27
CA LEU A 662 16.50 -21.18 -14.72
C LEU A 662 17.78 -20.33 -14.76
N GLU A 663 18.95 -20.96 -14.71
CA GLU A 663 20.25 -20.27 -14.71
C GLU A 663 20.94 -20.26 -16.08
N GLN A 664 20.32 -20.84 -17.12
CA GLN A 664 20.89 -20.99 -18.45
C GLN A 664 19.93 -20.42 -19.51
N PRO A 665 19.98 -19.10 -19.77
CA PRO A 665 19.16 -18.47 -20.80
C PRO A 665 19.34 -19.09 -22.19
N ASP A 666 18.24 -19.11 -22.95
CA ASP A 666 18.16 -19.68 -24.30
C ASP A 666 17.87 -18.63 -25.39
N GLN A 667 17.98 -17.34 -25.04
CA GLN A 667 17.85 -16.24 -25.98
C GLN A 667 18.51 -14.95 -25.47
N ILE A 668 18.94 -14.11 -26.40
CA ILE A 668 19.33 -12.71 -26.17
C ILE A 668 18.28 -11.81 -26.79
N ILE A 669 17.98 -10.68 -26.14
CA ILE A 669 16.98 -9.71 -26.57
C ILE A 669 17.61 -8.32 -26.55
N PHE A 670 17.52 -7.62 -27.67
CA PHE A 670 17.77 -6.19 -27.77
C PHE A 670 16.43 -5.49 -27.97
N ASP A 671 15.98 -4.75 -26.95
CA ASP A 671 14.74 -3.96 -27.01
C ASP A 671 15.07 -2.52 -27.40
N LEU A 672 14.52 -2.06 -28.52
CA LEU A 672 14.78 -0.73 -29.06
C LEU A 672 13.77 0.26 -28.50
N ASP A 673 14.19 1.02 -27.49
CA ASP A 673 13.39 2.04 -26.83
C ASP A 673 13.79 3.46 -27.32
N PRO A 674 13.03 4.05 -28.26
CA PRO A 674 13.26 5.42 -28.72
C PRO A 674 12.85 6.45 -27.67
N ASP A 675 13.60 7.56 -27.59
CA ASP A 675 13.18 8.76 -26.85
C ASP A 675 11.97 9.46 -27.53
N GLU A 676 11.30 10.34 -26.80
CA GLU A 676 10.17 11.11 -27.33
C GLU A 676 10.62 11.99 -28.52
N GLY A 677 9.95 11.81 -29.66
CA GLY A 677 10.23 12.57 -30.89
C GLY A 677 11.18 11.90 -31.88
N VAL A 678 11.80 10.76 -31.53
CA VAL A 678 12.59 9.97 -32.49
C VAL A 678 11.67 9.33 -33.54
N ASP A 679 12.00 9.53 -34.81
CA ASP A 679 11.25 8.97 -35.95
C ASP A 679 11.33 7.44 -35.95
N VAL A 680 10.19 6.77 -36.20
CA VAL A 680 10.09 5.32 -36.38
C VAL A 680 11.07 4.81 -37.44
N LYS A 681 11.37 5.61 -38.47
CA LYS A 681 12.38 5.30 -39.49
C LYS A 681 13.76 5.08 -38.86
N ALA A 682 14.16 5.91 -37.89
CA ALA A 682 15.44 5.77 -37.19
C ALA A 682 15.46 4.50 -36.32
N VAL A 683 14.33 4.16 -35.68
CA VAL A 683 14.19 2.92 -34.88
C VAL A 683 14.27 1.67 -35.75
N ARG A 684 13.71 1.73 -36.95
CA ARG A 684 13.82 0.68 -37.97
C ARG A 684 15.27 0.53 -38.45
N GLU A 685 15.95 1.62 -38.76
CA GLU A 685 17.36 1.60 -39.13
C GLU A 685 18.23 1.00 -38.00
N ALA A 686 17.92 1.30 -36.73
CA ALA A 686 18.59 0.69 -35.59
C ALA A 686 18.43 -0.84 -35.54
N ALA A 687 17.23 -1.35 -35.84
CA ALA A 687 17.02 -2.80 -35.91
C ALA A 687 17.85 -3.46 -37.03
N LEU A 688 18.00 -2.78 -38.17
CA LEU A 688 18.82 -3.24 -39.30
C LEU A 688 20.33 -3.15 -39.00
N ASP A 689 20.77 -2.13 -38.28
CA ASP A 689 22.17 -2.01 -37.82
C ASP A 689 22.52 -3.16 -36.86
N ILE A 690 21.63 -3.47 -35.91
CA ILE A 690 21.78 -4.63 -35.02
C ILE A 690 21.84 -5.93 -35.82
N ARG A 691 20.94 -6.12 -36.80
CA ARG A 691 20.94 -7.28 -37.68
C ARG A 691 22.30 -7.47 -38.36
N GLY A 692 22.80 -6.42 -39.02
CA GLY A 692 24.07 -6.47 -39.74
C GLY A 692 25.23 -6.86 -38.84
N LYS A 693 25.28 -6.32 -37.61
CA LYS A 693 26.30 -6.69 -36.62
C LYS A 693 26.17 -8.11 -36.09
N LEU A 694 24.95 -8.63 -35.91
CA LEU A 694 24.75 -10.02 -35.54
C LEU A 694 25.09 -10.99 -36.69
N ASP A 695 24.83 -10.59 -37.94
CA ASP A 695 25.22 -11.34 -39.14
C ASP A 695 26.76 -11.44 -39.26
N GLU A 696 27.49 -10.35 -39.00
CA GLU A 696 28.96 -10.34 -38.90
C GLU A 696 29.49 -11.35 -37.86
N LEU A 697 28.79 -11.46 -36.73
CA LEU A 697 29.09 -12.44 -35.67
C LEU A 697 28.59 -13.86 -35.98
N SER A 698 27.98 -14.08 -37.14
CA SER A 698 27.35 -15.33 -37.53
C SER A 698 26.33 -15.83 -36.50
N LEU A 699 25.67 -14.93 -35.79
CA LEU A 699 24.63 -15.25 -34.82
C LEU A 699 23.25 -15.25 -35.51
N PRO A 700 22.45 -16.31 -35.35
CA PRO A 700 21.08 -16.33 -35.85
C PRO A 700 20.31 -15.18 -35.21
N ASN A 701 19.59 -14.41 -36.00
CA ASN A 701 18.87 -13.26 -35.49
C ASN A 701 17.49 -13.16 -36.13
N PHE A 702 16.53 -12.75 -35.31
CA PHE A 702 15.13 -12.66 -35.65
C PHE A 702 14.58 -11.34 -35.13
N VAL A 703 13.51 -10.87 -35.76
CA VAL A 703 12.88 -9.60 -35.40
C VAL A 703 11.39 -9.76 -35.18
N LYS A 704 10.88 -9.05 -34.19
CA LYS A 704 9.44 -8.87 -33.97
C LYS A 704 9.11 -7.42 -33.74
N THR A 705 7.91 -7.04 -34.15
CA THR A 705 7.31 -5.80 -33.69
C THR A 705 7.08 -5.88 -32.18
N SER A 706 7.31 -4.80 -31.44
CA SER A 706 6.97 -4.77 -30.01
C SER A 706 5.45 -4.69 -29.80
N GLY A 707 4.69 -4.24 -30.80
CA GLY A 707 3.31 -3.79 -30.66
C GLY A 707 3.21 -2.39 -30.03
N GLY A 708 4.33 -1.77 -29.67
CA GLY A 708 4.44 -0.45 -29.08
C GLY A 708 5.07 0.55 -30.05
N LYS A 709 6.21 1.13 -29.64
CA LYS A 709 6.92 2.17 -30.42
C LYS A 709 8.19 1.66 -31.13
N GLY A 710 8.65 0.44 -30.82
CA GLY A 710 9.91 -0.09 -31.34
C GLY A 710 9.86 -1.56 -31.76
N TYR A 711 11.03 -2.12 -32.04
CA TYR A 711 11.22 -3.52 -32.45
C TYR A 711 12.08 -4.24 -31.42
N HIS A 712 11.90 -5.56 -31.32
CA HIS A 712 12.83 -6.40 -30.57
C HIS A 712 13.62 -7.24 -31.55
N VAL A 713 14.94 -7.24 -31.42
CA VAL A 713 15.83 -8.16 -32.13
C VAL A 713 16.25 -9.25 -31.16
N LEU A 714 16.06 -10.51 -31.55
CA LEU A 714 16.30 -11.68 -30.71
C LEU A 714 17.29 -12.63 -31.35
N VAL A 715 18.14 -13.22 -30.51
CA VAL A 715 19.13 -14.23 -30.88
C VAL A 715 18.83 -15.51 -30.11
N PRO A 716 18.41 -16.61 -30.74
CA PRO A 716 18.24 -17.88 -30.03
C PRO A 716 19.60 -18.46 -29.63
N LEU A 717 19.66 -19.01 -28.42
CA LEU A 717 20.85 -19.64 -27.85
C LEU A 717 20.59 -21.11 -27.51
N LYS A 718 21.66 -21.90 -27.47
CA LYS A 718 21.65 -23.17 -26.72
C LYS A 718 21.85 -22.86 -25.23
N PRO A 719 20.99 -23.37 -24.32
CA PRO A 719 21.05 -23.06 -22.89
C PRO A 719 22.31 -23.67 -22.27
N SER A 720 23.39 -22.90 -22.29
CA SER A 720 24.75 -23.34 -21.94
C SER A 720 25.56 -22.27 -21.21
N ALA A 721 25.36 -21.00 -21.59
CA ALA A 721 25.90 -19.84 -20.88
C ALA A 721 25.00 -19.45 -19.70
N ASP A 722 25.59 -18.87 -18.66
CA ASP A 722 24.87 -18.28 -17.52
C ASP A 722 24.35 -16.87 -17.84
N TRP A 723 23.52 -16.33 -16.95
CA TRP A 723 22.95 -14.98 -17.08
C TRP A 723 24.00 -13.89 -17.21
N GLU A 724 25.09 -13.96 -16.45
CA GLU A 724 26.15 -12.94 -16.47
C GLU A 724 26.86 -12.92 -17.81
N ALA A 725 27.19 -14.08 -18.39
CA ALA A 725 27.80 -14.17 -19.70
C ALA A 725 26.88 -13.63 -20.81
N VAL A 726 25.59 -13.98 -20.79
CA VAL A 726 24.62 -13.49 -21.78
C VAL A 726 24.39 -11.98 -21.65
N LYS A 727 24.24 -11.48 -20.42
CA LYS A 727 24.06 -10.05 -20.14
C LYS A 727 25.28 -9.23 -20.52
N THR A 728 26.48 -9.74 -20.22
CA THR A 728 27.75 -9.09 -20.57
C THR A 728 27.90 -8.99 -22.08
N PHE A 729 27.65 -10.08 -22.82
CA PHE A 729 27.66 -10.04 -24.29
C PHE A 729 26.69 -9.00 -24.84
N ALA A 730 25.45 -8.96 -24.34
CA ALA A 730 24.45 -8.00 -24.79
C ALA A 730 24.83 -6.55 -24.46
N HIS A 731 25.40 -6.31 -23.27
CA HIS A 731 25.94 -5.01 -22.87
C HIS A 731 27.07 -4.55 -23.79
N ASP A 732 28.06 -5.41 -24.01
CA ASP A 732 29.23 -5.07 -24.82
C ASP A 732 28.86 -4.84 -26.28
N PHE A 733 27.89 -5.60 -26.79
CA PHE A 733 27.30 -5.38 -28.10
C PHE A 733 26.61 -4.01 -28.19
N ALA A 734 25.77 -3.65 -27.20
CA ALA A 734 25.11 -2.34 -27.15
C ALA A 734 26.13 -1.18 -27.04
N LYS A 735 27.19 -1.38 -26.25
CA LYS A 735 28.28 -0.41 -26.09
C LYS A 735 29.10 -0.25 -27.37
N ALA A 736 29.36 -1.32 -28.11
CA ALA A 736 30.03 -1.27 -29.40
C ALA A 736 29.19 -0.49 -30.43
N LEU A 737 27.86 -0.64 -30.42
CA LEU A 737 26.96 0.19 -31.24
C LEU A 737 27.01 1.67 -30.84
N GLU A 738 26.98 1.99 -29.54
CA GLU A 738 27.16 3.35 -29.05
C GLU A 738 28.50 3.95 -29.46
N GLN A 739 29.59 3.18 -29.42
CA GLN A 739 30.90 3.66 -29.87
C GLN A 739 30.97 3.88 -31.38
N GLY A 740 30.30 3.03 -32.17
CA GLY A 740 30.27 3.15 -33.63
C GLY A 740 29.39 4.28 -34.14
N ALA A 741 28.33 4.63 -33.41
CA ALA A 741 27.43 5.74 -33.75
C ALA A 741 26.90 6.44 -32.49
N PRO A 742 27.75 7.20 -31.77
CA PRO A 742 27.41 7.80 -30.47
C PRO A 742 26.30 8.83 -30.55
N ASP A 743 26.07 9.43 -31.71
CA ASP A 743 24.98 10.39 -31.93
C ASP A 743 23.62 9.73 -32.14
N ARG A 744 23.59 8.41 -32.40
CA ARG A 744 22.37 7.63 -32.68
C ARG A 744 22.00 6.70 -31.53
N TYR A 745 23.00 6.10 -30.89
CA TYR A 745 22.79 5.05 -29.89
C TYR A 745 23.29 5.44 -28.52
N THR A 746 22.67 4.86 -27.50
CA THR A 746 23.25 4.82 -26.16
C THR A 746 23.00 3.48 -25.47
N ALA A 747 23.99 2.98 -24.75
CA ALA A 747 23.86 1.88 -23.80
C ALA A 747 23.64 2.39 -22.36
N THR A 748 23.59 3.71 -22.16
CA THR A 748 23.47 4.33 -20.83
C THR A 748 22.02 4.46 -20.38
N LEU A 749 21.77 4.12 -19.12
CA LEU A 749 20.44 4.15 -18.49
C LEU A 749 19.87 5.56 -18.26
N SER A 750 20.72 6.57 -18.12
CA SER A 750 20.28 7.92 -17.74
C SER A 750 19.41 8.57 -18.83
N LYS A 751 18.26 9.14 -18.46
CA LYS A 751 17.38 9.83 -19.41
C LYS A 751 18.07 10.99 -20.13
N LYS A 752 19.02 11.66 -19.46
CA LYS A 752 19.83 12.75 -20.04
C LYS A 752 20.74 12.25 -21.18
N ALA A 753 21.28 11.03 -21.07
CA ALA A 753 22.10 10.44 -22.13
C ALA A 753 21.28 9.94 -23.33
N ARG A 754 19.97 9.74 -23.13
CA ARG A 754 19.03 9.25 -24.16
C ARG A 754 18.40 10.34 -25.01
N THR A 755 18.56 11.61 -24.65
CA THR A 755 17.88 12.71 -25.35
C THR A 755 18.23 12.73 -26.84
N GLY A 756 17.24 12.47 -27.69
CA GLY A 756 17.40 12.41 -29.15
C GLY A 756 18.12 11.16 -29.70
N LYS A 757 18.37 10.14 -28.86
CA LYS A 757 19.05 8.88 -29.23
C LYS A 757 18.14 7.68 -29.02
N ILE A 758 18.55 6.52 -29.54
CA ILE A 758 17.89 5.24 -29.32
C ILE A 758 18.64 4.48 -28.24
N PHE A 759 17.94 4.13 -27.16
CA PHE A 759 18.49 3.26 -26.14
C PHE A 759 18.42 1.81 -26.62
N VAL A 760 19.58 1.16 -26.73
CA VAL A 760 19.67 -0.27 -27.04
C VAL A 760 19.56 -1.03 -25.72
N ASP A 761 18.32 -1.36 -25.31
CA ASP A 761 18.05 -1.98 -24.02
C ASP A 761 18.52 -3.44 -24.00
N TYR A 762 19.68 -3.64 -23.37
CA TYR A 762 20.25 -4.95 -23.10
C TYR A 762 19.84 -5.51 -21.72
N LEU A 763 19.11 -4.75 -20.89
CA LEU A 763 18.79 -5.13 -19.49
C LEU A 763 17.74 -6.23 -19.41
N ARG A 764 17.10 -6.56 -20.53
CA ARG A 764 16.19 -7.70 -20.68
C ARG A 764 16.89 -9.05 -20.53
N ASN A 765 18.22 -9.06 -20.59
CA ASN A 765 19.06 -10.26 -20.55
C ASN A 765 19.58 -10.61 -19.14
N GLY A 766 19.02 -10.02 -18.09
CA GLY A 766 19.33 -10.38 -16.71
C GLY A 766 18.35 -11.42 -16.12
N ARG A 767 18.80 -12.16 -15.11
CA ARG A 767 17.93 -13.01 -14.29
C ARG A 767 16.77 -12.19 -13.72
N GLY A 768 15.54 -12.68 -13.82
CA GLY A 768 14.36 -11.93 -13.34
C GLY A 768 13.81 -10.88 -14.30
N SER A 769 14.54 -10.53 -15.36
CA SER A 769 14.08 -9.63 -16.41
C SER A 769 13.11 -10.33 -17.36
N THR A 770 12.19 -9.57 -17.93
CA THR A 770 11.18 -10.11 -18.84
C THR A 770 10.98 -9.25 -20.07
N THR A 771 10.48 -9.91 -21.12
CA THR A 771 10.12 -9.29 -22.39
C THR A 771 8.75 -9.79 -22.82
N VAL A 772 7.94 -8.94 -23.45
CA VAL A 772 6.65 -9.35 -24.01
C VAL A 772 6.85 -10.51 -24.98
N ALA A 773 6.10 -11.59 -24.75
CA ALA A 773 6.21 -12.83 -25.51
C ALA A 773 5.81 -12.60 -26.99
N PRO A 774 6.44 -13.31 -27.94
CA PRO A 774 5.91 -13.43 -29.30
C PRO A 774 4.42 -13.77 -29.29
N TYR A 775 3.65 -13.10 -30.15
CA TYR A 775 2.20 -13.23 -30.29
C TYR A 775 1.33 -12.73 -29.12
N SER A 776 1.93 -12.22 -28.03
CA SER A 776 1.17 -11.61 -26.94
C SER A 776 0.61 -10.23 -27.31
N SER A 777 -0.59 -9.95 -26.81
CA SER A 777 -1.24 -8.64 -26.89
C SER A 777 -0.52 -7.56 -26.09
N ARG A 778 -0.77 -6.29 -26.43
CA ARG A 778 -0.29 -5.10 -25.74
C ARG A 778 -1.43 -4.35 -25.07
N ALA A 779 -1.26 -4.01 -23.81
CA ALA A 779 -2.18 -3.21 -23.01
C ALA A 779 -2.09 -1.72 -23.36
N LYS A 780 -2.13 -1.40 -24.65
CA LYS A 780 -2.10 -0.07 -25.24
C LYS A 780 -3.32 0.13 -26.14
N LYS A 781 -3.58 1.38 -26.51
CA LYS A 781 -4.53 1.73 -27.56
C LYS A 781 -4.16 1.00 -28.86
N GLY A 782 -5.16 0.56 -29.61
CA GLY A 782 -5.02 -0.21 -30.85
C GLY A 782 -5.01 -1.73 -30.67
N ALA A 783 -5.08 -2.26 -29.44
CA ALA A 783 -5.11 -3.70 -29.16
C ALA A 783 -4.05 -4.52 -29.95
N THR A 784 -2.83 -4.00 -30.00
CA THR A 784 -1.78 -4.50 -30.90
C THR A 784 -1.08 -5.74 -30.35
N VAL A 785 -0.44 -6.49 -31.25
CA VAL A 785 0.25 -7.74 -30.96
C VAL A 785 1.75 -7.57 -31.14
N SER A 786 2.54 -8.16 -30.25
CA SER A 786 3.99 -8.32 -30.42
C SER A 786 4.27 -9.40 -31.46
N MET A 787 4.21 -9.04 -32.75
CA MET A 787 4.18 -10.00 -33.87
C MET A 787 5.58 -10.32 -34.41
N PRO A 788 5.98 -11.60 -34.47
CA PRO A 788 7.11 -12.08 -35.27
C PRO A 788 6.98 -11.74 -36.76
N VAL A 789 8.05 -11.20 -37.34
CA VAL A 789 8.09 -10.74 -38.73
C VAL A 789 9.42 -11.12 -39.38
N THR A 790 9.48 -10.96 -40.69
CA THR A 790 10.70 -11.15 -41.48
C THR A 790 11.47 -9.84 -41.57
N TRP A 791 12.78 -9.95 -41.82
CA TRP A 791 13.60 -8.77 -42.05
C TRP A 791 13.20 -7.98 -43.31
N ALA A 792 12.73 -8.66 -44.36
CA ALA A 792 12.24 -8.01 -45.58
C ALA A 792 11.03 -7.09 -45.29
N GLU A 793 10.16 -7.47 -44.35
CA GLU A 793 9.04 -6.62 -43.92
C GLU A 793 9.53 -5.39 -43.13
N ILE A 794 10.57 -5.55 -42.30
CA ILE A 794 11.20 -4.41 -41.62
C ILE A 794 11.80 -3.47 -42.66
N GLU A 795 12.58 -3.95 -43.62
CA GLU A 795 13.15 -3.15 -44.71
C GLU A 795 12.06 -2.39 -45.50
N ALA A 796 10.93 -3.05 -45.77
CA ALA A 796 9.76 -2.45 -46.42
C ALA A 796 9.03 -1.37 -45.59
N GLY A 797 9.43 -1.13 -44.34
CA GLY A 797 8.87 -0.05 -43.51
C GLY A 797 7.69 -0.45 -42.65
N LEU A 798 7.59 -1.73 -42.28
CA LEU A 798 6.53 -2.21 -41.39
C LEU A 798 6.54 -1.48 -40.04
N ALA A 799 5.40 -0.88 -39.66
CA ALA A 799 5.28 -0.14 -38.41
C ALA A 799 5.39 -1.04 -37.15
N PRO A 800 5.95 -0.53 -36.04
CA PRO A 800 6.09 -1.26 -34.77
C PRO A 800 4.80 -1.76 -34.12
N ASN A 801 3.65 -1.26 -34.56
CA ASN A 801 2.33 -1.51 -33.99
C ASN A 801 1.31 -1.97 -35.08
N ALA A 802 1.80 -2.51 -36.20
CA ALA A 802 1.01 -2.80 -37.41
C ALA A 802 -0.07 -3.91 -37.26
N PHE A 803 -0.12 -4.62 -36.14
CA PHE A 803 -0.95 -5.82 -35.99
C PHE A 803 -1.94 -5.73 -34.81
N PRO A 804 -3.07 -5.02 -34.96
CA PRO A 804 -4.20 -5.07 -34.02
C PRO A 804 -4.86 -6.45 -33.97
N ILE A 805 -5.35 -6.87 -32.80
CA ILE A 805 -6.12 -8.13 -32.64
C ILE A 805 -7.35 -8.12 -33.57
N GLY A 806 -7.53 -9.19 -34.33
CA GLY A 806 -8.69 -9.39 -35.20
C GLY A 806 -8.71 -8.54 -36.48
N ASP A 807 -7.75 -7.63 -36.67
CA ASP A 807 -7.67 -6.82 -37.89
C ASP A 807 -7.22 -7.63 -39.11
N LYS A 808 -7.61 -7.18 -40.31
CA LYS A 808 -7.25 -7.82 -41.58
C LYS A 808 -5.74 -7.97 -41.76
N THR A 809 -4.93 -7.01 -41.30
CA THR A 809 -3.46 -7.11 -41.40
C THR A 809 -2.92 -8.27 -40.57
N THR A 810 -3.43 -8.44 -39.34
CA THR A 810 -3.07 -9.54 -38.44
C THR A 810 -3.52 -10.88 -38.99
N LEU A 811 -4.77 -10.98 -39.45
CA LEU A 811 -5.29 -12.23 -40.04
C LEU A 811 -4.52 -12.64 -41.29
N ALA A 812 -4.19 -11.68 -42.17
CA ALA A 812 -3.37 -11.94 -43.35
C ALA A 812 -1.96 -12.41 -42.96
N LYS A 813 -1.35 -11.82 -41.92
CA LYS A 813 -0.05 -12.26 -41.42
C LYS A 813 -0.08 -13.68 -40.85
N LEU A 814 -1.12 -14.00 -40.07
CA LEU A 814 -1.29 -15.33 -39.48
C LEU A 814 -1.67 -16.41 -40.50
N ALA A 815 -2.14 -16.03 -41.70
CA ALA A 815 -2.34 -16.96 -42.80
C ALA A 815 -1.04 -17.35 -43.52
N GLN A 816 0.02 -16.54 -43.42
CA GLN A 816 1.33 -16.82 -43.99
C GLN A 816 2.11 -17.83 -43.13
N ALA A 817 3.16 -18.44 -43.70
CA ALA A 817 4.08 -19.28 -42.95
C ALA A 817 4.67 -18.54 -41.74
N ASP A 818 4.83 -19.24 -40.61
CA ASP A 818 5.42 -18.67 -39.41
C ASP A 818 6.92 -18.43 -39.59
N PRO A 819 7.41 -17.17 -39.57
CA PRO A 819 8.83 -16.87 -39.75
C PRO A 819 9.70 -17.37 -38.60
N TRP A 820 9.12 -17.73 -37.46
CA TRP A 820 9.82 -18.15 -36.25
C TRP A 820 9.58 -19.63 -35.90
N LYS A 821 9.03 -20.43 -36.83
CA LYS A 821 8.74 -21.86 -36.63
C LYS A 821 9.95 -22.66 -36.10
N ASP A 822 11.16 -22.31 -36.53
CA ASP A 822 12.39 -23.00 -36.17
C ASP A 822 13.32 -22.16 -35.26
N PHE A 823 12.78 -21.15 -34.57
CA PHE A 823 13.56 -20.18 -33.75
C PHE A 823 14.57 -20.87 -32.81
N PHE A 824 14.11 -21.72 -31.89
CA PHE A 824 15.00 -22.39 -30.94
C PHE A 824 15.89 -23.48 -31.58
N LYS A 825 15.48 -24.05 -32.72
CA LYS A 825 16.31 -25.03 -33.44
C LYS A 825 17.56 -24.40 -34.05
N GLN A 826 17.51 -23.11 -34.36
CA GLN A 826 18.64 -22.36 -34.90
C GLN A 826 19.60 -21.88 -33.81
N GLY A 827 19.30 -22.11 -32.52
CA GLY A 827 20.10 -21.64 -31.40
C GLY A 827 21.57 -22.09 -31.47
N LYS A 828 22.48 -21.14 -31.23
CA LYS A 828 23.92 -21.41 -31.11
C LYS A 828 24.38 -21.30 -29.66
N ALA A 829 25.41 -22.04 -29.29
CA ALA A 829 26.04 -21.83 -27.99
C ALA A 829 26.77 -20.48 -28.01
N LEU A 830 26.59 -19.68 -26.97
CA LEU A 830 27.34 -18.43 -26.82
C LEU A 830 28.78 -18.80 -26.45
N LYS A 831 29.71 -18.59 -27.38
CA LYS A 831 31.14 -18.82 -27.11
C LYS A 831 31.64 -17.70 -26.22
N ARG A 832 32.28 -18.02 -25.09
CA ARG A 832 33.08 -17.04 -24.35
C ARG A 832 34.23 -16.64 -25.27
N GLY A 833 34.24 -15.37 -25.67
CA GLY A 833 35.37 -14.74 -26.36
C GLY A 833 36.55 -14.61 -25.42
#